data_AF-A0AAU1IDL8-F1
#
_entry.id   AF-A0AAU1IDL8-F1
#
_cell.length_a   1.000
_cell.length_b   1.000
_cell.length_c   1.000
_cell.angle_alpha   90.00
_cell.angle_beta   90.00
_cell.angle_gamma   90.00
#
_symmetry.space_group_name_H-M   'P 1'
#
loop_
_entity.id
_entity.type
_entity.pdbx_description
1 polymer ?
#
loop_
_entity_poly.entity_id
_entity_poly.type
_entity_poly.pdbx_seq_one_letter_code
_entity_poly.pdbx_strand_id
1 'polypeptide(L)'
;MRDRRCDKIHELPSGAAKAEDVSRRSLLRWSAFLAAGGVATLVPASIASAATSGTPGQKETTTYKGTAPFGFDQWISIELDIPAGVQRISVSYSFEPQTSPSLPGTWNNVMDIGILGPTEFRGYSGSARKEFTLSAADATPGYVPGPIQQGKWSIILGPMVAELKGMGWQVDVTLDYGDPLPATTPYDVLPASIPNTGWGWYRGDLHMHTVHSDSQRTVDERVADALAADLDFIAISDHNTNAAGVSWRGNIPKRMLVINAEEVTTRHGHWLAVGIPQGDWIDWRYKPSDGKFDANVQRVRGLGGLVIAAHPMTPAFGSAWEFGLGLDKIDAMEVWNGAPGSGTRPWTGDDELNLIAWHLLLCAGKRVPGLGNSDAHSLGDGLVGTPQNVVCAKTLSMAALLDAIRRGRLYVAESSQVTVDFTASARGTSAGPGETLPLGFFDAVDVVAKISGAPNTVATLVTEWGVMASIQIDAGGSGVLRWRGWGKASMFARVDVRRMEPSWSVLSQMVAFTNPIWFYGTPTVSDPNVPAIRLRGHATPEIPFGTSGTSERALPGITHYTERFAAACVSLATPPPPGRKTALTIGDDQHLYLTVMRWNGMWAEWLQVPNPGGAADLKFQTADLAGMPDGTTQYLATGMDGILYHQTGDASMPGRLGQFSGFQPVPGTDGSPTWRAAKVAAEGMPDGTTQVLTYRLDGSLYHNIRRTDGSWVGWTRLAGYSVTPAFAGTALSMVGMSDGSSQILAIGLDGLVYHQIRYPDGRFTGFRQVQGIKGPTMAASSVDIALDTYYRQNSVRVAAVGQDGNVWYVTRMADGSWNDWQQATTSTSKGFPYARVVITPGDAWGNKYVALSTL
;
A
#
# COMPACT_ATOMS: atom_id res chain seq x y z
N MET A 1 42.10 53.17 -31.64
CA MET A 1 42.72 53.91 -30.51
C MET A 1 41.73 54.94 -29.98
N ARG A 2 40.78 54.50 -29.15
CA ARG A 2 39.94 55.36 -28.30
C ARG A 2 39.66 54.57 -27.04
N ASP A 3 39.83 55.26 -25.93
CA ASP A 3 39.98 54.74 -24.59
C ASP A 3 38.65 54.84 -23.82
N ARG A 4 38.52 53.94 -22.84
CA ARG A 4 37.68 53.94 -21.62
C ARG A 4 36.29 53.30 -21.60
N ARG A 5 36.22 52.40 -20.59
CA ARG A 5 35.08 51.87 -19.78
C ARG A 5 34.23 50.78 -20.45
N CYS A 6 33.95 49.64 -19.84
CA CYS A 6 34.12 49.11 -18.48
C CYS A 6 34.26 47.58 -18.58
N ASP A 7 35.12 46.94 -17.79
CA ASP A 7 35.01 45.49 -17.54
C ASP A 7 35.78 45.05 -16.29
N LYS A 8 35.20 44.03 -15.63
CA LYS A 8 35.72 43.13 -14.58
C LYS A 8 35.58 43.51 -13.11
N ILE A 9 34.76 42.71 -12.42
CA ILE A 9 34.89 42.39 -11.00
C ILE A 9 34.83 40.86 -10.79
N HIS A 10 35.98 40.36 -10.34
CA HIS A 10 36.31 39.25 -9.42
C HIS A 10 35.88 37.78 -9.62
N GLU A 11 36.91 36.98 -9.88
CA GLU A 11 37.11 35.56 -9.56
C GLU A 11 37.11 35.29 -8.04
N LEU A 12 36.61 34.12 -7.63
CA LEU A 12 36.84 33.47 -6.33
C LEU A 12 37.52 32.10 -6.54
N PRO A 13 38.32 31.60 -5.58
CA PRO A 13 39.33 30.57 -5.83
C PRO A 13 38.82 29.13 -5.68
N SER A 14 39.36 28.26 -6.53
CA SER A 14 39.24 26.81 -6.54
C SER A 14 39.99 26.14 -5.38
N GLY A 15 39.31 25.27 -4.64
CA GLY A 15 39.91 24.38 -3.64
C GLY A 15 39.04 23.16 -3.37
N ALA A 16 39.00 22.22 -4.32
CA ALA A 16 38.34 20.93 -4.13
C ALA A 16 39.30 19.94 -3.44
N ALA A 17 39.02 19.59 -2.18
CA ALA A 17 39.64 18.45 -1.51
C ALA A 17 38.91 17.16 -1.93
N LYS A 18 39.69 16.17 -2.38
CA LYS A 18 39.23 14.85 -2.81
C LYS A 18 38.68 14.06 -1.62
N ALA A 19 37.47 13.51 -1.77
CA ALA A 19 36.93 12.50 -0.87
C ALA A 19 37.67 11.17 -1.10
N GLU A 20 38.22 10.59 -0.04
CA GLU A 20 38.78 9.24 -0.05
C GLU A 20 37.67 8.18 0.02
N ASP A 21 37.83 7.15 -0.81
CA ASP A 21 36.97 5.98 -0.99
C ASP A 21 36.87 5.14 0.30
N VAL A 22 35.69 5.08 0.92
CA VAL A 22 35.43 4.14 2.02
C VAL A 22 35.03 2.79 1.42
N SER A 23 35.98 1.84 1.39
CA SER A 23 35.75 0.51 0.80
C SER A 23 34.66 -0.31 1.53
N ARG A 24 33.94 -1.16 0.77
CA ARG A 24 32.94 -2.14 1.23
C ARG A 24 33.38 -3.04 2.41
N ARG A 25 34.68 -3.18 2.68
CA ARG A 25 35.20 -3.96 3.82
C ARG A 25 35.16 -3.19 5.16
N SER A 26 35.04 -1.87 5.13
CA SER A 26 34.87 -1.04 6.32
C SER A 26 33.46 -1.16 6.89
N LEU A 27 32.43 -1.24 6.03
CA LEU A 27 31.02 -1.39 6.42
C LEU A 27 30.68 -2.74 7.06
N LEU A 28 31.41 -3.81 6.72
CA LEU A 28 31.21 -5.16 7.28
C LEU A 28 31.84 -5.34 8.67
N ARG A 29 32.71 -4.43 9.12
CA ARG A 29 33.19 -4.41 10.52
C ARG A 29 32.22 -3.71 11.47
N TRP A 30 31.29 -2.91 10.96
CA TRP A 30 30.27 -2.23 11.76
C TRP A 30 29.04 -3.11 12.06
N SER A 31 28.79 -4.14 11.26
CA SER A 31 27.68 -5.10 11.47
C SER A 31 27.87 -5.96 12.73
N ALA A 32 29.09 -6.08 13.24
CA ALA A 32 29.42 -6.91 14.40
C ALA A 32 29.33 -6.17 15.75
N PHE A 33 29.08 -4.86 15.77
CA PHE A 33 28.94 -4.07 17.00
C PHE A 33 27.50 -3.79 17.45
N LEU A 34 26.49 -4.21 16.67
CA LEU A 34 25.06 -4.02 16.98
C LEU A 34 24.44 -5.12 17.87
N ALA A 35 25.25 -6.03 18.42
CA ALA A 35 24.77 -7.18 19.20
C ALA A 35 25.36 -7.28 20.63
N ALA A 36 25.83 -6.17 21.21
CA ALA A 36 26.24 -6.13 22.61
C ALA A 36 25.27 -5.25 23.41
N GLY A 37 24.32 -5.90 24.08
CA GLY A 37 23.38 -5.26 25.00
C GLY A 37 24.11 -4.51 26.11
N GLY A 38 23.86 -3.21 26.21
CA GLY A 38 24.25 -2.40 27.35
C GLY A 38 23.27 -2.64 28.50
N VAL A 39 23.70 -3.38 29.52
CA VAL A 39 23.09 -3.28 30.85
C VAL A 39 23.46 -1.91 31.38
N ALA A 40 22.49 -1.00 31.47
CA ALA A 40 22.68 0.24 32.22
C ALA A 40 22.90 -0.14 33.68
N THR A 41 24.13 0.03 34.18
CA THR A 41 24.42 -0.06 35.61
C THR A 41 23.75 1.11 36.30
N LEU A 42 22.53 0.89 36.80
CA LEU A 42 21.98 1.69 37.89
C LEU A 42 22.88 1.43 39.10
N VAL A 43 23.64 2.43 39.52
CA VAL A 43 24.08 2.47 40.92
C VAL A 43 22.79 2.73 41.70
N PRO A 44 22.27 1.79 42.50
CA PRO A 44 21.19 2.14 43.42
C PRO A 44 21.83 3.15 44.38
N ALA A 45 21.48 4.43 44.24
CA ALA A 45 21.66 5.31 45.37
C ALA A 45 20.83 4.68 46.50
N SER A 46 21.46 4.45 47.65
CA SER A 46 20.74 4.12 48.87
C SER A 46 19.65 5.16 49.05
N ILE A 47 18.39 4.78 48.82
CA ILE A 47 17.24 5.61 49.12
C ILE A 47 17.36 5.87 50.61
N ALA A 48 17.64 7.12 50.98
CA ALA A 48 17.54 7.55 52.36
C ALA A 48 16.11 7.20 52.78
N SER A 49 15.96 6.34 53.80
CA SER A 49 14.65 6.03 54.34
C SER A 49 14.00 7.34 54.76
N ALA A 50 13.04 7.84 53.99
CA ALA A 50 12.21 8.95 54.41
C ALA A 50 11.53 8.53 55.73
N ALA A 51 11.41 9.48 56.65
CA ALA A 51 10.68 9.27 57.90
C ALA A 51 9.31 8.66 57.60
N THR A 52 8.87 7.72 58.45
CA THR A 52 7.66 6.90 58.26
C THR A 52 6.34 7.68 58.14
N SER A 53 6.37 9.00 58.23
CA SER A 53 5.27 9.91 57.91
C SER A 53 5.81 11.35 57.79
N GLY A 54 5.57 12.04 56.68
CA GLY A 54 5.75 13.49 56.58
C GLY A 54 4.67 14.26 57.33
N THR A 55 4.93 15.52 57.66
CA THR A 55 3.94 16.38 58.33
C THR A 55 2.99 16.99 57.29
N PRO A 56 1.67 17.14 57.55
CA PRO A 56 0.77 17.82 56.63
C PRO A 56 1.30 19.20 56.19
N GLY A 57 1.32 19.46 54.88
CA GLY A 57 1.89 20.66 54.28
C GLY A 57 3.38 20.60 53.96
N GLN A 58 4.07 19.51 54.34
CA GLN A 58 5.46 19.26 53.94
C GLN A 58 5.53 18.84 52.47
N LYS A 59 6.55 19.34 51.77
CA LYS A 59 6.95 18.88 50.43
C LYS A 59 8.38 18.38 50.46
N GLU A 60 8.61 17.22 49.87
CA GLU A 60 9.92 16.60 49.78
C GLU A 60 10.24 16.29 48.33
N THR A 61 11.35 16.84 47.81
CA THR A 61 11.78 16.63 46.42
C THR A 61 13.05 15.79 46.40
N THR A 62 13.04 14.70 45.65
CA THR A 62 14.20 13.85 45.36
C THR A 62 14.58 13.95 43.90
N THR A 63 15.86 14.23 43.64
CA THR A 63 16.42 14.33 42.29
C THR A 63 17.15 13.05 41.91
N TYR A 64 16.78 12.50 40.76
CA TYR A 64 17.41 11.33 40.13
C TYR A 64 18.13 11.77 38.86
N LYS A 65 19.30 11.18 38.58
CA LYS A 65 20.08 11.48 37.37
C LYS A 65 20.62 10.19 36.75
N GLY A 66 20.79 10.20 35.44
CA GLY A 66 21.42 9.09 34.73
C GLY A 66 21.76 9.44 33.29
N THR A 67 22.15 8.42 32.53
CA THR A 67 22.47 8.52 31.10
C THR A 67 21.80 7.40 30.35
N ALA A 68 21.06 7.73 29.29
CA ALA A 68 20.49 6.76 28.36
C ALA A 68 21.48 6.50 27.21
N PRO A 69 21.78 5.24 26.84
CA PRO A 69 22.64 4.94 25.70
C PRO A 69 21.98 5.34 24.38
N PHE A 70 22.76 5.35 23.30
CA PHE A 70 22.25 5.50 21.95
C PHE A 70 21.23 4.40 21.59
N GLY A 71 20.17 4.78 20.89
CA GLY A 71 19.13 3.87 20.42
C GLY A 71 17.73 4.37 20.77
N PHE A 72 16.73 3.69 20.21
CA PHE A 72 15.33 4.05 20.39
C PHE A 72 14.50 2.93 20.99
N ASP A 73 14.95 1.68 21.12
CA ASP A 73 14.18 0.61 21.75
C ASP A 73 14.69 0.33 23.18
N GLN A 74 14.34 1.23 24.12
CA GLN A 74 14.85 1.19 25.50
C GLN A 74 13.90 1.88 26.49
N TRP A 75 13.82 1.30 27.69
CA TRP A 75 12.99 1.76 28.80
C TRP A 75 13.80 1.76 30.09
N ILE A 76 13.65 2.81 30.90
CA ILE A 76 14.29 2.96 32.21
C ILE A 76 13.18 3.04 33.27
N SER A 77 13.38 2.35 34.39
CA SER A 77 12.50 2.37 35.56
C SER A 77 13.23 3.06 36.72
N ILE A 78 12.63 4.11 37.29
CA ILE A 78 13.12 4.72 38.54
C ILE A 78 12.20 4.23 39.66
N GLU A 79 12.71 3.33 40.49
CA GLU A 79 11.99 2.79 41.64
C GLU A 79 11.87 3.83 42.76
N LEU A 80 10.66 4.00 43.28
CA LEU A 80 10.30 4.91 44.36
C LEU A 80 9.68 4.10 45.51
N ASP A 81 10.02 4.44 46.75
CA ASP A 81 9.30 3.97 47.94
C ASP A 81 8.47 5.12 48.49
N ILE A 82 7.16 5.06 48.29
CA ILE A 82 6.22 6.11 48.69
C ILE A 82 5.75 5.84 50.12
N PRO A 83 6.06 6.71 51.10
CA PRO A 83 5.64 6.53 52.49
C PRO A 83 4.16 6.82 52.70
N ALA A 84 3.65 6.48 53.88
CA ALA A 84 2.30 6.86 54.30
C ALA A 84 2.16 8.39 54.41
N GLY A 85 0.95 8.90 54.14
CA GLY A 85 0.61 10.32 54.29
C GLY A 85 0.94 11.21 53.10
N VAL A 86 1.41 10.63 51.98
CA VAL A 86 1.53 11.36 50.70
C VAL A 86 0.14 11.51 50.07
N GLN A 87 -0.25 12.75 49.78
CA GLN A 87 -1.53 13.06 49.14
C GLN A 87 -1.40 13.32 47.63
N ARG A 88 -0.21 13.69 47.15
CA ARG A 88 0.06 14.01 45.74
C ARG A 88 1.51 13.73 45.37
N ILE A 89 1.72 13.23 44.15
CA ILE A 89 3.03 13.04 43.52
C ILE A 89 3.13 14.00 42.35
N SER A 90 4.23 14.76 42.28
CA SER A 90 4.56 15.60 41.12
C SER A 90 5.94 15.22 40.59
N VAL A 91 6.06 15.10 39.27
CA VAL A 91 7.30 14.68 38.62
C VAL A 91 7.60 15.64 37.47
N SER A 92 8.85 16.09 37.38
CA SER A 92 9.37 16.87 36.25
C SER A 92 10.68 16.28 35.77
N TYR A 93 11.00 16.41 34.49
CA TYR A 93 12.28 15.91 33.97
C TYR A 93 12.95 16.88 32.99
N SER A 94 14.25 16.69 32.81
CA SER A 94 15.06 17.34 31.79
C SER A 94 16.07 16.35 31.21
N PHE A 95 16.50 16.60 29.98
CA PHE A 95 17.51 15.79 29.32
C PHE A 95 18.38 16.66 28.40
N GLU A 96 19.55 16.15 28.08
CA GLU A 96 20.49 16.83 27.21
C GLU A 96 19.94 16.93 25.77
N PRO A 97 19.80 18.14 25.22
CA PRO A 97 19.38 18.30 23.84
C PRO A 97 20.43 17.70 22.90
N GLN A 98 19.99 17.36 21.69
CA GLN A 98 20.91 16.97 20.64
C GLN A 98 21.89 18.11 20.33
N THR A 99 23.17 17.78 20.23
CA THR A 99 24.29 18.71 19.96
C THR A 99 25.00 18.39 18.64
N SER A 100 24.93 17.15 18.18
CA SER A 100 25.50 16.68 16.92
C SER A 100 24.50 16.90 15.78
N PRO A 101 24.95 17.28 14.55
CA PRO A 101 24.06 17.35 13.39
C PRO A 101 23.32 16.02 13.22
N SER A 102 22.01 16.08 13.00
CA SER A 102 21.22 14.91 12.64
C SER A 102 21.83 14.28 11.38
N LEU A 103 22.31 13.04 11.48
CA LEU A 103 22.64 12.25 10.30
C LEU A 103 21.33 12.00 9.51
N PRO A 104 21.38 11.94 8.17
CA PRO A 104 20.22 11.53 7.38
C PRO A 104 19.65 10.20 7.91
N GLY A 105 18.38 10.21 8.33
CA GLY A 105 17.74 9.06 8.97
C GLY A 105 17.99 8.90 10.47
N THR A 106 18.32 9.97 11.21
CA THR A 106 18.33 9.98 12.68
C THR A 106 17.24 10.89 13.24
N TRP A 107 16.74 10.55 14.43
CA TRP A 107 15.72 11.31 15.17
C TRP A 107 16.35 12.40 16.05
N ASN A 108 15.52 13.23 16.68
CA ASN A 108 15.98 14.10 17.77
C ASN A 108 15.94 13.34 19.08
N ASN A 109 16.76 13.74 20.06
CA ASN A 109 16.62 13.24 21.42
C ASN A 109 15.20 13.52 21.93
N VAL A 110 14.49 12.47 22.32
CA VAL A 110 13.16 12.51 22.92
C VAL A 110 13.19 11.68 24.21
N MET A 111 12.40 12.09 25.19
CA MET A 111 12.21 11.34 26.42
C MET A 111 10.72 11.29 26.71
N ASP A 112 10.19 10.08 26.72
CA ASP A 112 8.83 9.82 27.17
C ASP A 112 8.77 9.61 28.68
N ILE A 113 7.63 9.93 29.29
CA ILE A 113 7.43 9.77 30.73
C ILE A 113 6.07 9.15 31.08
N GLY A 114 6.08 8.31 32.12
CA GLY A 114 4.89 7.73 32.75
C GLY A 114 5.17 7.22 34.17
N ILE A 115 4.17 6.59 34.77
CA ILE A 115 4.25 6.10 36.16
C ILE A 115 3.42 4.83 36.40
N LEU A 116 4.01 3.91 37.17
CA LEU A 116 3.36 2.72 37.71
C LEU A 116 3.17 2.89 39.20
N GLY A 117 1.95 2.62 39.67
CA GLY A 117 1.65 2.44 41.07
C GLY A 117 1.96 1.01 41.55
N PRO A 118 1.72 0.70 42.83
CA PRO A 118 2.05 -0.60 43.41
C PRO A 118 1.24 -1.74 42.82
N THR A 119 0.04 -1.43 42.32
CA THR A 119 -0.95 -2.42 41.86
C THR A 119 -1.44 -2.18 40.44
N GLU A 120 -1.21 -1.00 39.88
CA GLU A 120 -1.85 -0.56 38.63
C GLU A 120 -0.98 0.44 37.85
N PHE A 121 -1.24 0.54 36.55
CA PHE A 121 -0.71 1.60 35.70
C PHE A 121 -1.40 2.93 36.02
N ARG A 122 -0.61 4.01 36.15
CA ARG A 122 -1.11 5.32 36.62
C ARG A 122 -1.02 6.42 35.58
N GLY A 123 -0.45 6.14 34.41
CA GLY A 123 -0.45 7.06 33.29
C GLY A 123 0.84 7.08 32.49
N TYR A 124 0.71 7.61 31.29
CA TYR A 124 1.79 7.87 30.35
C TYR A 124 1.36 9.02 29.45
N SER A 125 2.31 9.87 29.07
CA SER A 125 2.04 11.03 28.22
C SER A 125 2.99 11.15 27.03
N GLY A 126 3.78 10.11 26.76
CA GLY A 126 4.90 10.21 25.83
C GLY A 126 5.78 11.41 26.19
N SER A 127 6.19 12.15 25.17
CA SER A 127 6.92 13.41 25.29
C SER A 127 6.02 14.67 25.27
N ALA A 128 4.69 14.52 25.28
CA ALA A 128 3.73 15.62 25.24
C ALA A 128 3.72 16.48 26.52
N ARG A 129 4.33 15.98 27.59
CA ARG A 129 4.44 16.64 28.89
C ARG A 129 5.88 16.57 29.40
N LYS A 130 6.38 17.67 29.94
CA LYS A 130 7.69 17.73 30.63
C LYS A 130 7.58 17.52 32.14
N GLU A 131 6.35 17.58 32.65
CA GLU A 131 6.00 17.37 34.04
C GLU A 131 4.57 16.83 34.14
N PHE A 132 4.28 16.12 35.23
CA PHE A 132 2.94 15.67 35.56
C PHE A 132 2.72 15.68 37.06
N THR A 133 1.46 15.72 37.47
CA THR A 133 1.03 15.53 38.85
C THR A 133 -0.15 14.58 38.89
N LEU A 134 -0.26 13.79 39.96
CA LEU A 134 -1.47 13.00 40.23
C LEU A 134 -1.74 12.88 41.72
N SER A 135 -3.03 12.83 42.03
CA SER A 135 -3.58 12.69 43.38
C SER A 135 -4.93 11.98 43.31
N ALA A 136 -5.60 11.82 44.45
CA ALA A 136 -6.98 11.33 44.49
C ALA A 136 -7.98 12.30 43.83
N ALA A 137 -7.71 13.60 43.88
CA ALA A 137 -8.62 14.66 43.43
C ALA A 137 -8.42 15.10 41.98
N ASP A 138 -7.23 14.89 41.41
CA ASP A 138 -6.90 15.32 40.05
C ASP A 138 -5.64 14.62 39.53
N ALA A 139 -5.46 14.66 38.22
CA ALA A 139 -4.24 14.24 37.55
C ALA A 139 -4.03 15.05 36.27
N THR A 140 -2.77 15.23 35.87
CA THR A 140 -2.40 15.76 34.56
C THR A 140 -3.01 14.89 33.46
N PRO A 141 -3.53 15.45 32.35
CA PRO A 141 -3.98 14.66 31.22
C PRO A 141 -2.92 13.63 30.76
N GLY A 142 -3.38 12.39 30.57
CA GLY A 142 -2.54 11.21 30.35
C GLY A 142 -2.32 10.34 31.59
N TYR A 143 -2.74 10.83 32.76
CA TYR A 143 -2.62 10.16 34.04
C TYR A 143 -3.99 9.94 34.70
N VAL A 144 -4.09 8.87 35.47
CA VAL A 144 -5.34 8.46 36.14
C VAL A 144 -5.35 8.97 37.58
N PRO A 145 -6.35 9.81 37.96
CA PRO A 145 -6.51 10.24 39.34
C PRO A 145 -6.92 9.06 40.21
N GLY A 146 -6.43 9.03 41.44
CA GLY A 146 -6.75 7.98 42.41
C GLY A 146 -5.91 8.09 43.68
N PRO A 147 -6.31 7.44 44.78
CA PRO A 147 -5.56 7.47 46.03
C PRO A 147 -4.08 7.14 45.83
N ILE A 148 -3.22 7.88 46.53
CA ILE A 148 -1.78 7.57 46.57
C ILE A 148 -1.56 6.49 47.61
N GLN A 149 -1.27 5.28 47.13
CA GLN A 149 -0.98 4.13 47.96
C GLN A 149 0.46 4.19 48.47
N GLN A 150 0.66 3.88 49.74
CA GLN A 150 1.99 3.59 50.28
C GLN A 150 2.57 2.36 49.56
N GLY A 151 3.87 2.39 49.26
CA GLY A 151 4.61 1.23 48.75
C GLY A 151 5.47 1.56 47.54
N LYS A 152 5.76 0.52 46.74
CA LYS A 152 6.65 0.63 45.58
C LYS A 152 5.95 1.23 44.38
N TRP A 153 6.53 2.29 43.84
CA TRP A 153 6.11 2.92 42.59
C TRP A 153 7.30 2.94 41.63
N SER A 154 7.03 3.17 40.35
CA SER A 154 8.08 3.34 39.35
C SER A 154 7.76 4.47 38.38
N ILE A 155 8.72 5.37 38.16
CA ILE A 155 8.68 6.28 37.00
C ILE A 155 9.21 5.53 35.78
N ILE A 156 8.41 5.50 34.72
CA ILE A 156 8.82 4.96 33.43
C ILE A 156 9.42 6.10 32.61
N LEU A 157 10.63 5.89 32.12
CA LEU A 157 11.26 6.76 31.12
C LEU A 157 11.46 5.98 29.82
N GLY A 158 11.08 6.59 28.70
CA GLY A 158 11.26 6.04 27.35
C GLY A 158 12.21 6.89 26.52
N PRO A 159 13.54 6.81 26.71
CA PRO A 159 14.46 7.61 25.93
C PRO A 159 14.57 7.12 24.48
N MET A 160 14.50 8.06 23.53
CA MET A 160 14.92 7.87 22.14
C MET A 160 16.13 8.76 21.92
N VAL A 161 17.31 8.14 21.77
CA VAL A 161 18.60 8.82 21.81
C VAL A 161 19.28 8.71 20.46
N ALA A 162 19.51 9.85 19.83
CA ALA A 162 20.20 9.95 18.54
C ALA A 162 21.71 10.19 18.70
N GLU A 163 22.15 10.60 19.88
CA GLU A 163 23.55 10.85 20.21
C GLU A 163 24.29 9.54 20.51
N LEU A 164 25.33 9.23 19.73
CA LEU A 164 26.15 8.01 19.96
C LEU A 164 26.79 7.97 21.35
N LYS A 165 27.07 9.13 21.94
CA LYS A 165 27.61 9.26 23.31
C LYS A 165 26.55 9.02 24.41
N GLY A 166 25.29 8.84 24.04
CA GLY A 166 24.16 8.80 24.97
C GLY A 166 23.58 10.18 25.26
N MET A 167 22.60 10.21 26.16
CA MET A 167 21.85 11.39 26.58
C MET A 167 21.75 11.42 28.11
N GLY A 168 22.34 12.43 28.74
CA GLY A 168 22.13 12.70 30.16
C GLY A 168 20.69 13.10 30.45
N TRP A 169 20.15 12.66 31.59
CA TRP A 169 18.81 13.02 32.04
C TRP A 169 18.76 13.24 33.55
N GLN A 170 17.77 14.04 33.98
CA GLN A 170 17.43 14.32 35.37
C GLN A 170 15.90 14.24 35.55
N VAL A 171 15.44 13.63 36.64
CA VAL A 171 14.04 13.57 37.06
C VAL A 171 13.94 14.06 38.50
N ASP A 172 13.04 15.00 38.75
CA ASP A 172 12.71 15.51 40.08
C ASP A 172 11.33 14.99 40.48
N VAL A 173 11.28 14.22 41.58
CA VAL A 173 10.03 13.67 42.15
C VAL A 173 9.74 14.40 43.45
N THR A 174 8.59 15.06 43.51
CA THR A 174 8.11 15.80 44.68
C THR A 174 6.91 15.09 45.30
N LEU A 175 7.02 14.76 46.58
CA LEU A 175 5.96 14.21 47.40
C LEU A 175 5.35 15.31 48.27
N ASP A 176 4.05 15.50 48.17
CA ASP A 176 3.28 16.45 48.98
C ASP A 176 2.51 15.65 50.04
N TYR A 177 2.75 15.97 51.32
CA TYR A 177 2.18 15.27 52.46
C TYR A 177 0.94 16.00 53.00
N GLY A 178 -0.09 15.24 53.35
CA GLY A 178 -1.34 15.79 53.88
C GLY A 178 -2.42 14.74 54.05
N ASP A 179 -3.59 15.20 54.49
CA ASP A 179 -4.77 14.34 54.54
C ASP A 179 -5.15 13.89 53.12
N PRO A 180 -5.66 12.66 52.92
CA PRO A 180 -6.09 12.20 51.61
C PRO A 180 -7.06 13.19 50.95
N LEU A 181 -6.69 13.68 49.77
CA LEU A 181 -7.55 14.56 48.99
C LEU A 181 -8.84 13.82 48.63
N PRO A 182 -9.99 14.52 48.55
CA PRO A 182 -11.26 13.90 48.20
C PRO A 182 -11.16 13.24 46.83
N ALA A 183 -11.43 11.93 46.78
CA ALA A 183 -11.41 11.19 45.53
C ALA A 183 -12.42 11.79 44.54
N THR A 184 -12.03 11.90 43.27
CA THR A 184 -12.99 12.32 42.25
C THR A 184 -14.13 11.32 42.07
N THR A 185 -15.29 11.85 41.68
CA THR A 185 -16.50 11.11 41.33
C THR A 185 -16.22 10.02 40.28
N PRO A 186 -16.95 8.88 40.30
CA PRO A 186 -16.88 7.88 39.23
C PRO A 186 -17.07 8.53 37.85
N TYR A 187 -16.32 8.05 36.86
CA TYR A 187 -16.52 8.41 35.46
C TYR A 187 -17.77 7.72 34.90
N ASP A 188 -18.35 8.32 33.85
CA ASP A 188 -19.49 7.72 33.17
C ASP A 188 -19.07 6.52 32.33
N VAL A 189 -19.86 5.45 32.40
CA VAL A 189 -19.66 4.25 31.57
C VAL A 189 -20.16 4.55 30.15
N LEU A 190 -19.32 4.30 29.16
CA LEU A 190 -19.67 4.47 27.75
C LEU A 190 -20.82 3.53 27.36
N PRO A 191 -21.86 4.02 26.65
CA PRO A 191 -22.99 3.21 26.25
C PRO A 191 -22.54 2.16 25.21
N ALA A 192 -22.94 0.92 25.40
CA ALA A 192 -22.63 -0.16 24.44
C ALA A 192 -23.40 -0.04 23.10
N SER A 193 -24.48 0.76 23.06
CA SER A 193 -25.35 0.93 21.89
C SER A 193 -26.17 2.21 21.95
N ILE A 194 -26.54 2.73 20.77
CA ILE A 194 -27.54 3.79 20.61
C ILE A 194 -28.92 3.16 20.33
N PRO A 195 -29.94 3.39 21.18
CA PRO A 195 -31.27 2.81 21.02
C PRO A 195 -31.98 3.24 19.73
N ASN A 196 -32.98 2.45 19.30
CA ASN A 196 -33.83 2.71 18.13
C ASN A 196 -33.08 2.81 16.79
N THR A 197 -31.92 2.17 16.68
CA THR A 197 -31.13 2.08 15.46
C THR A 197 -31.26 0.68 14.83
N GLY A 198 -31.34 0.62 13.50
CA GLY A 198 -31.58 -0.62 12.73
C GLY A 198 -30.46 -0.95 11.75
N TRP A 199 -30.74 -1.77 10.74
CA TRP A 199 -29.77 -2.02 9.68
C TRP A 199 -29.49 -0.73 8.93
N GLY A 200 -28.20 -0.39 8.77
CA GLY A 200 -27.81 0.86 8.13
C GLY A 200 -26.31 0.97 7.90
N TRP A 201 -25.95 2.01 7.15
CA TRP A 201 -24.57 2.45 6.93
C TRP A 201 -24.26 3.53 7.96
N TYR A 202 -23.37 3.22 8.89
CA TYR A 202 -22.95 4.11 9.97
C TYR A 202 -21.54 4.65 9.68
N ARG A 203 -21.33 5.95 9.86
CA ARG A 203 -20.05 6.62 9.60
C ARG A 203 -19.25 6.78 10.88
N GLY A 204 -17.95 6.53 10.83
CA GLY A 204 -17.11 6.73 12.00
C GLY A 204 -15.61 6.67 11.75
N ASP A 205 -14.89 6.95 12.82
CA ASP A 205 -13.45 7.14 12.84
C ASP A 205 -12.86 6.45 14.08
N LEU A 206 -11.87 5.58 13.89
CA LEU A 206 -11.37 4.69 14.93
C LEU A 206 -10.00 5.08 15.47
N HIS A 207 -9.38 6.12 14.91
CA HIS A 207 -8.02 6.53 15.24
C HIS A 207 -7.99 8.05 15.48
N MET A 208 -7.98 8.47 16.74
CA MET A 208 -7.85 9.88 17.11
C MET A 208 -7.38 10.06 18.55
N HIS A 209 -6.75 11.21 18.78
CA HIS A 209 -6.05 11.52 20.03
C HIS A 209 -6.67 12.71 20.76
N THR A 210 -6.50 12.74 22.07
CA THR A 210 -7.00 13.80 22.95
C THR A 210 -5.86 14.37 23.80
N VAL A 211 -6.19 15.33 24.67
CA VAL A 211 -5.24 15.87 25.66
C VAL A 211 -4.60 14.80 26.54
N HIS A 212 -5.12 13.56 26.54
CA HIS A 212 -4.57 12.46 27.30
C HIS A 212 -3.30 11.86 26.68
N SER A 213 -3.04 12.00 25.38
CA SER A 213 -1.73 11.75 24.79
C SER A 213 -1.07 13.08 24.35
N ASP A 214 -1.04 13.34 23.06
CA ASP A 214 -0.29 14.41 22.41
C ASP A 214 -1.16 15.42 21.67
N SER A 215 -2.49 15.32 21.83
CA SER A 215 -3.40 16.33 21.30
C SER A 215 -3.60 17.53 22.22
N GLN A 216 -4.04 18.64 21.62
CA GLN A 216 -4.52 19.83 22.34
C GLN A 216 -6.04 19.79 22.57
N ARG A 217 -6.77 18.83 22.00
CA ARG A 217 -8.24 18.73 22.06
C ARG A 217 -8.71 17.82 23.18
N THR A 218 -9.69 18.27 23.94
CA THR A 218 -10.38 17.47 24.96
C THR A 218 -11.30 16.41 24.34
N VAL A 219 -11.74 15.45 25.15
CA VAL A 219 -12.77 14.47 24.72
C VAL A 219 -14.05 15.17 24.24
N ASP A 220 -14.45 16.28 24.87
CA ASP A 220 -15.63 17.07 24.49
C ASP A 220 -15.47 17.72 23.12
N GLU A 221 -14.30 18.28 22.86
CA GLU A 221 -14.02 18.89 21.58
C GLU A 221 -13.92 17.85 20.47
N ARG A 222 -13.40 16.64 20.73
CA ARG A 222 -13.42 15.53 19.76
C ARG A 222 -14.82 15.05 19.45
N VAL A 223 -15.67 14.96 20.47
CA VAL A 223 -17.09 14.70 20.30
C VAL A 223 -17.72 15.77 19.40
N ALA A 224 -17.44 17.05 19.65
CA ALA A 224 -17.98 18.15 18.85
C ALA A 224 -17.48 18.12 17.40
N ASP A 225 -16.19 17.85 17.18
CA ASP A 225 -15.57 17.72 15.86
C ASP A 225 -16.19 16.54 15.08
N ALA A 226 -16.38 15.39 15.74
CA ALA A 226 -17.00 14.21 15.14
C ALA A 226 -18.45 14.47 14.72
N LEU A 227 -19.21 15.18 15.55
CA LEU A 227 -20.58 15.59 15.23
C LEU A 227 -20.63 16.60 14.09
N ALA A 228 -19.63 17.47 13.95
CA ALA A 228 -19.51 18.40 12.83
C ALA A 228 -19.10 17.70 11.52
N ALA A 229 -18.44 16.54 11.62
CA ALA A 229 -18.07 15.68 10.49
C ALA A 229 -19.17 14.67 10.09
N ASP A 230 -20.39 14.77 10.65
CA ASP A 230 -21.50 13.83 10.47
C ASP A 230 -21.14 12.36 10.79
N LEU A 231 -20.38 12.13 11.87
CA LEU A 231 -20.07 10.79 12.35
C LEU A 231 -21.14 10.25 13.31
N ASP A 232 -21.45 8.97 13.17
CA ASP A 232 -22.34 8.20 14.05
C ASP A 232 -21.57 7.54 15.21
N PHE A 233 -20.28 7.24 15.00
CA PHE A 233 -19.41 6.66 16.03
C PHE A 233 -17.97 7.14 15.93
N ILE A 234 -17.28 7.12 17.06
CA ILE A 234 -15.83 7.36 17.14
C ILE A 234 -15.17 6.38 18.12
N ALA A 235 -13.89 6.09 17.93
CA ALA A 235 -13.05 5.50 18.97
C ALA A 235 -11.98 6.50 19.40
N ILE A 236 -11.83 6.69 20.72
CA ILE A 236 -10.74 7.49 21.28
C ILE A 236 -9.58 6.54 21.56
N SER A 237 -8.44 6.77 20.91
CA SER A 237 -7.32 5.83 20.84
C SER A 237 -5.99 6.47 21.26
N ASP A 238 -6.02 7.30 22.32
CA ASP A 238 -4.82 7.96 22.85
C ASP A 238 -3.65 6.98 23.02
N HIS A 239 -2.44 7.44 22.70
CA HIS A 239 -1.23 6.62 22.79
C HIS A 239 -0.99 6.09 24.20
N ASN A 240 -0.95 4.76 24.34
CA ASN A 240 -0.37 4.07 25.49
C ASN A 240 -0.96 4.45 26.87
N THR A 241 -2.20 4.95 26.91
CA THR A 241 -2.84 5.40 28.15
C THR A 241 -4.33 5.06 28.20
N ASN A 242 -4.82 4.72 29.39
CA ASN A 242 -6.25 4.49 29.66
C ASN A 242 -6.96 5.74 30.21
N ALA A 243 -6.26 6.87 30.34
CA ALA A 243 -6.76 8.06 31.03
C ALA A 243 -8.00 8.68 30.34
N ALA A 244 -8.09 8.64 29.01
CA ALA A 244 -9.25 9.13 28.27
C ALA A 244 -10.50 8.28 28.52
N GLY A 245 -10.33 6.97 28.70
CA GLY A 245 -11.43 6.06 29.02
C GLY A 245 -12.10 6.39 30.37
N VAL A 246 -11.41 7.06 31.29
CA VAL A 246 -11.89 7.36 32.65
C VAL A 246 -12.12 8.86 32.92
N SER A 247 -12.21 9.68 31.86
CA SER A 247 -12.41 11.13 31.98
C SER A 247 -13.82 11.63 31.64
N TRP A 248 -14.73 10.73 31.23
CA TRP A 248 -16.12 11.05 30.85
C TRP A 248 -16.97 11.46 32.06
N ARG A 249 -17.61 12.63 32.00
CA ARG A 249 -18.44 13.22 33.07
C ARG A 249 -19.55 14.13 32.51
N GLY A 250 -20.75 13.59 32.32
CA GLY A 250 -21.95 14.33 31.90
C GLY A 250 -21.98 14.72 30.42
N ASN A 251 -21.02 14.23 29.62
CA ASN A 251 -20.71 14.68 28.27
C ASN A 251 -20.89 13.60 27.19
N ILE A 252 -21.35 12.40 27.55
CA ILE A 252 -21.58 11.32 26.58
C ILE A 252 -22.77 11.70 25.66
N PRO A 253 -22.56 11.78 24.32
CA PRO A 253 -23.64 12.15 23.41
C PRO A 253 -24.70 11.07 23.29
N LYS A 254 -25.98 11.47 23.30
CA LYS A 254 -27.10 10.53 23.12
C LYS A 254 -27.22 9.95 21.70
N ARG A 255 -26.61 10.59 20.71
CA ARG A 255 -26.75 10.24 19.28
C ARG A 255 -25.48 9.66 18.64
N MET A 256 -24.38 9.61 19.39
CA MET A 256 -23.09 9.18 18.88
C MET A 256 -22.54 8.09 19.78
N LEU A 257 -22.09 7.00 19.19
CA LEU A 257 -21.47 5.91 19.91
C LEU A 257 -19.97 6.20 20.09
N VAL A 258 -19.54 6.32 21.34
CA VAL A 258 -18.11 6.45 21.67
C VAL A 258 -17.57 5.09 22.09
N ILE A 259 -16.46 4.67 21.49
CA ILE A 259 -15.78 3.41 21.74
C ILE A 259 -14.45 3.70 22.42
N ASN A 260 -14.14 2.97 23.49
CA ASN A 260 -12.83 3.05 24.12
C ASN A 260 -11.80 2.26 23.30
N ALA A 261 -10.64 2.85 23.05
CA ALA A 261 -9.54 2.22 22.34
C ALA A 261 -8.20 2.70 22.90
N GLU A 262 -7.13 2.06 22.44
CA GLU A 262 -5.75 2.46 22.71
C GLU A 262 -4.94 2.27 21.43
N GLU A 263 -4.14 3.26 21.04
CA GLU A 263 -3.06 3.03 20.10
C GLU A 263 -1.81 2.61 20.86
N VAL A 264 -1.37 1.37 20.60
CA VAL A 264 -0.21 0.75 21.23
C VAL A 264 1.01 1.01 20.34
N THR A 265 1.95 1.83 20.81
CA THR A 265 3.11 2.29 20.03
C THR A 265 4.41 1.60 20.47
N THR A 266 4.64 0.38 19.98
CA THR A 266 5.66 -0.54 20.51
C THR A 266 7.09 -0.26 20.04
N ARG A 267 7.32 0.80 19.27
CA ARG A 267 8.59 1.09 18.55
C ARG A 267 8.96 0.05 17.48
N HIS A 268 8.03 -0.84 17.11
CA HIS A 268 8.19 -1.88 16.08
C HIS A 268 6.92 -2.03 15.22
N GLY A 269 6.07 -1.00 15.22
CA GLY A 269 4.74 -1.01 14.65
C GLY A 269 3.72 -0.42 15.61
N HIS A 270 2.78 0.36 15.07
CA HIS A 270 1.64 0.87 15.80
C HIS A 270 0.40 0.01 15.52
N TRP A 271 -0.45 -0.16 16.51
CA TRP A 271 -1.72 -0.86 16.33
C TRP A 271 -2.79 -0.39 17.30
N LEU A 272 -4.04 -0.43 16.84
CA LEU A 272 -5.20 -0.05 17.64
C LEU A 272 -5.79 -1.29 18.32
N ALA A 273 -6.00 -1.17 19.63
CA ALA A 273 -6.80 -2.06 20.44
C ALA A 273 -8.18 -1.45 20.66
N VAL A 274 -9.09 -1.67 19.70
CA VAL A 274 -10.41 -1.03 19.71
C VAL A 274 -11.42 -1.88 20.48
N GLY A 275 -12.19 -1.25 21.37
CA GLY A 275 -13.27 -1.89 22.13
C GLY A 275 -12.80 -2.60 23.40
N ILE A 276 -11.64 -2.21 23.95
CA ILE A 276 -11.20 -2.67 25.28
C ILE A 276 -11.99 -1.94 26.39
N PRO A 277 -12.21 -2.57 27.57
CA PRO A 277 -12.94 -1.94 28.67
C PRO A 277 -12.34 -0.59 29.11
N GLN A 278 -13.17 0.34 29.60
CA GLN A 278 -12.67 1.57 30.21
C GLN A 278 -11.80 1.23 31.43
N GLY A 279 -10.63 1.87 31.51
CA GLY A 279 -9.65 1.60 32.58
C GLY A 279 -8.71 0.42 32.30
N ASP A 280 -8.99 -0.42 31.31
CA ASP A 280 -8.01 -1.40 30.80
C ASP A 280 -6.91 -0.71 29.97
N TRP A 281 -5.74 -1.33 29.89
CA TRP A 281 -4.56 -0.84 29.20
C TRP A 281 -3.72 -2.00 28.67
N ILE A 282 -3.01 -1.78 27.57
CA ILE A 282 -2.09 -2.73 26.95
C ILE A 282 -0.65 -2.22 27.04
N ASP A 283 0.21 -2.99 27.69
CA ASP A 283 1.63 -2.65 27.76
C ASP A 283 2.29 -2.72 26.39
N TRP A 284 2.73 -1.57 25.86
CA TRP A 284 3.38 -1.40 24.56
C TRP A 284 4.88 -1.74 24.59
N ARG A 285 5.48 -1.90 25.78
CA ARG A 285 6.94 -2.03 25.96
C ARG A 285 7.41 -3.44 25.62
N TYR A 286 7.42 -3.75 24.33
CA TYR A 286 7.84 -5.04 23.81
C TYR A 286 8.26 -4.96 22.34
N LYS A 287 9.10 -5.89 21.95
CA LYS A 287 9.53 -6.08 20.56
C LYS A 287 9.02 -7.41 19.99
N PRO A 288 9.09 -7.64 18.67
CA PRO A 288 8.59 -8.86 18.05
C PRO A 288 9.12 -10.16 18.67
N SER A 289 10.37 -10.17 19.12
CA SER A 289 11.00 -11.36 19.72
C SER A 289 10.52 -11.70 21.13
N ASP A 290 9.78 -10.82 21.80
CA ASP A 290 9.25 -11.07 23.14
C ASP A 290 7.97 -11.93 23.13
N GLY A 291 7.34 -12.12 21.96
CA GLY A 291 6.09 -12.89 21.82
C GLY A 291 4.85 -12.26 22.46
N LYS A 292 4.95 -11.05 23.02
CA LYS A 292 3.86 -10.35 23.72
C LYS A 292 2.74 -9.87 22.79
N PHE A 293 3.06 -9.53 21.54
CA PHE A 293 2.06 -9.12 20.56
C PHE A 293 0.94 -10.16 20.43
N ASP A 294 1.29 -11.44 20.25
CA ASP A 294 0.31 -12.52 20.06
C ASP A 294 -0.60 -12.69 21.29
N ALA A 295 -0.04 -12.55 22.49
CA ALA A 295 -0.81 -12.60 23.73
C ALA A 295 -1.78 -11.42 23.85
N ASN A 296 -1.34 -10.21 23.50
CA ASN A 296 -2.17 -9.01 23.48
C ASN A 296 -3.29 -9.12 22.43
N VAL A 297 -2.97 -9.65 21.24
CA VAL A 297 -3.96 -9.92 20.17
C VAL A 297 -5.05 -10.88 20.67
N GLN A 298 -4.65 -11.97 21.33
CA GLN A 298 -5.61 -12.93 21.89
C GLN A 298 -6.45 -12.30 23.00
N ARG A 299 -5.86 -11.47 23.85
CA ARG A 299 -6.58 -10.75 24.91
C ARG A 299 -7.64 -9.81 24.32
N VAL A 300 -7.27 -8.95 23.38
CA VAL A 300 -8.19 -8.00 22.74
C VAL A 300 -9.36 -8.72 22.08
N ARG A 301 -9.07 -9.80 21.34
CA ARG A 301 -10.11 -10.64 20.74
C ARG A 301 -11.01 -11.31 21.77
N GLY A 302 -10.44 -11.78 22.88
CA GLY A 302 -11.19 -12.36 24.00
C GLY A 302 -12.16 -11.38 24.68
N LEU A 303 -11.86 -10.08 24.61
CA LEU A 303 -12.73 -8.99 25.06
C LEU A 303 -13.77 -8.57 24.00
N GLY A 304 -13.75 -9.19 22.81
CA GLY A 304 -14.62 -8.84 21.68
C GLY A 304 -14.10 -7.67 20.82
N GLY A 305 -12.93 -7.13 21.15
CA GLY A 305 -12.30 -6.00 20.48
C GLY A 305 -11.70 -6.33 19.11
N LEU A 306 -11.14 -5.31 18.47
CA LEU A 306 -10.39 -5.42 17.21
C LEU A 306 -8.93 -5.06 17.39
N VAL A 307 -8.08 -5.81 16.70
CA VAL A 307 -6.67 -5.49 16.49
C VAL A 307 -6.49 -4.92 15.08
N ILE A 308 -6.11 -3.66 14.98
CA ILE A 308 -5.94 -2.97 13.69
C ILE A 308 -4.47 -2.58 13.54
N ALA A 309 -3.81 -2.95 12.44
CA ALA A 309 -2.50 -2.37 12.13
C ALA A 309 -2.69 -0.91 11.74
N ALA A 310 -2.14 0.01 12.54
CA ALA A 310 -2.19 1.44 12.26
C ALA A 310 -1.08 1.76 11.25
N HIS A 311 -1.48 2.34 10.12
CA HIS A 311 -0.61 2.81 9.02
C HIS A 311 0.73 2.05 8.87
N PRO A 312 0.71 0.72 8.60
CA PRO A 312 1.87 -0.16 8.80
C PRO A 312 3.04 0.08 7.85
N MET A 313 2.80 0.78 6.73
CA MET A 313 3.82 1.13 5.74
C MET A 313 4.43 2.53 5.94
N THR A 314 3.98 3.29 6.95
CA THR A 314 4.55 4.61 7.25
C THR A 314 6.03 4.49 7.60
N PRO A 315 6.94 5.17 6.90
CA PRO A 315 8.39 5.04 7.07
C PRO A 315 8.92 5.81 8.30
N ALA A 316 8.07 6.07 9.29
CA ALA A 316 8.44 6.71 10.55
C ALA A 316 9.12 5.70 11.49
N PHE A 317 10.19 6.15 12.15
CA PHE A 317 10.93 5.33 13.10
C PHE A 317 10.02 4.85 14.23
N GLY A 318 9.93 3.53 14.40
CA GLY A 318 9.10 2.90 15.42
C GLY A 318 7.65 2.61 15.00
N SER A 319 7.17 3.19 13.90
CA SER A 319 5.82 2.99 13.37
C SER A 319 5.76 1.95 12.26
N ALA A 320 6.87 1.70 11.55
CA ALA A 320 6.95 0.66 10.54
C ALA A 320 6.67 -0.72 11.14
N TRP A 321 5.81 -1.50 10.47
CA TRP A 321 5.34 -2.78 10.99
C TRP A 321 6.39 -3.89 10.94
N GLU A 322 6.75 -4.46 12.10
CA GLU A 322 7.74 -5.53 12.23
C GLU A 322 7.17 -6.84 12.80
N PHE A 323 5.88 -6.91 13.16
CA PHE A 323 5.23 -8.10 13.73
C PHE A 323 4.87 -9.19 12.72
N GLY A 324 5.46 -9.13 11.52
CA GLY A 324 5.26 -10.10 10.43
C GLY A 324 4.65 -9.46 9.20
N LEU A 325 5.33 -9.63 8.06
CA LEU A 325 4.96 -9.04 6.77
C LEU A 325 3.66 -9.61 6.19
N GLY A 326 3.19 -10.75 6.70
CA GLY A 326 1.95 -11.38 6.26
C GLY A 326 0.69 -10.74 6.84
N LEU A 327 0.82 -9.85 7.84
CA LEU A 327 -0.30 -9.21 8.55
C LEU A 327 -1.41 -10.22 8.91
N ASP A 328 -1.01 -11.43 9.29
CA ASP A 328 -1.88 -12.59 9.49
C ASP A 328 -2.52 -12.62 10.88
N LYS A 329 -2.04 -11.75 11.77
CA LYS A 329 -2.45 -11.68 13.17
C LYS A 329 -3.42 -10.54 13.47
N ILE A 330 -3.66 -9.63 12.52
CA ILE A 330 -4.56 -8.48 12.68
C ILE A 330 -5.97 -8.79 12.19
N ASP A 331 -6.95 -8.01 12.65
CA ASP A 331 -8.35 -8.10 12.22
C ASP A 331 -8.69 -7.13 11.10
N ALA A 332 -7.91 -6.04 10.93
CA ALA A 332 -8.01 -5.07 9.84
C ALA A 332 -6.71 -4.26 9.71
N MET A 333 -6.55 -3.57 8.58
CA MET A 333 -5.41 -2.70 8.28
C MET A 333 -5.90 -1.29 7.98
N GLU A 334 -5.28 -0.29 8.61
CA GLU A 334 -5.46 1.10 8.21
C GLU A 334 -4.70 1.35 6.90
N VAL A 335 -5.46 1.45 5.82
CA VAL A 335 -4.95 1.70 4.47
C VAL A 335 -4.79 3.18 4.23
N TRP A 336 -5.69 3.98 4.79
CA TRP A 336 -5.69 5.44 4.66
C TRP A 336 -5.58 6.09 6.04
N ASN A 337 -4.44 6.68 6.31
CA ASN A 337 -4.20 7.48 7.51
C ASN A 337 -4.30 8.96 7.17
N GLY A 338 -5.25 9.66 7.79
CA GLY A 338 -5.34 11.11 7.73
C GLY A 338 -4.14 11.70 8.43
N ALA A 339 -3.17 12.27 7.70
CA ALA A 339 -1.92 12.63 8.36
C ALA A 339 -2.00 13.92 9.22
N PRO A 340 -1.20 14.01 10.30
CA PRO A 340 -0.97 15.25 11.05
C PRO A 340 -0.09 16.26 10.29
N GLY A 341 -0.29 17.57 10.52
CA GLY A 341 0.67 18.62 10.15
C GLY A 341 0.20 19.71 9.17
N SER A 342 -0.94 19.57 8.51
CA SER A 342 -1.48 20.63 7.64
C SER A 342 -2.96 20.40 7.43
N GLY A 343 -3.81 21.42 7.64
CA GLY A 343 -5.28 21.36 7.71
C GLY A 343 -6.04 20.80 6.49
N THR A 344 -5.31 20.23 5.54
CA THR A 344 -5.68 19.26 4.53
C THR A 344 -4.44 18.40 4.28
N ARG A 345 -4.30 17.19 4.85
CA ARG A 345 -3.32 16.19 4.38
C ARG A 345 -4.04 15.29 3.37
N PRO A 346 -3.92 15.60 2.08
CA PRO A 346 -4.32 14.70 0.99
C PRO A 346 -3.62 13.34 1.09
N TRP A 347 -4.22 12.33 0.47
CA TRP A 347 -3.66 10.99 0.24
C TRP A 347 -2.15 11.06 -0.09
N THR A 348 -1.34 10.41 0.74
CA THR A 348 0.13 10.50 0.75
C THR A 348 0.79 9.30 0.06
N GLY A 349 2.11 9.37 -0.13
CA GLY A 349 2.88 8.23 -0.63
C GLY A 349 2.84 7.02 0.32
N ASP A 350 2.71 7.25 1.62
CA ASP A 350 2.62 6.18 2.62
C ASP A 350 1.27 5.45 2.50
N ASP A 351 0.18 6.19 2.27
CA ASP A 351 -1.14 5.63 1.97
C ASP A 351 -1.13 4.81 0.67
N GLU A 352 -0.42 5.28 -0.37
CA GLU A 352 -0.26 4.51 -1.61
C GLU A 352 0.47 3.18 -1.35
N LEU A 353 1.52 3.19 -0.53
CA LEU A 353 2.23 1.97 -0.13
C LEU A 353 1.33 1.04 0.70
N ASN A 354 0.51 1.58 1.60
CA ASN A 354 -0.48 0.81 2.35
C ASN A 354 -1.52 0.18 1.41
N LEU A 355 -2.03 0.91 0.41
CA LEU A 355 -2.98 0.40 -0.58
C LEU A 355 -2.38 -0.74 -1.41
N ILE A 356 -1.12 -0.60 -1.85
CA ILE A 356 -0.40 -1.63 -2.59
C ILE A 356 -0.22 -2.88 -1.72
N ALA A 357 0.27 -2.72 -0.49
CA ALA A 357 0.45 -3.82 0.44
C ALA A 357 -0.88 -4.54 0.74
N TRP A 358 -1.95 -3.79 0.97
CA TRP A 358 -3.29 -4.33 1.17
C TRP A 358 -3.76 -5.11 -0.06
N HIS A 359 -3.64 -4.54 -1.26
CA HIS A 359 -4.03 -5.22 -2.50
C HIS A 359 -3.28 -6.54 -2.71
N LEU A 360 -1.98 -6.60 -2.40
CA LEU A 360 -1.19 -7.83 -2.48
C LEU A 360 -1.67 -8.90 -1.49
N LEU A 361 -2.12 -8.51 -0.28
CA LEU A 361 -2.75 -9.43 0.65
C LEU A 361 -4.06 -10.00 0.07
N LEU A 362 -4.89 -9.16 -0.55
CA LEU A 362 -6.13 -9.59 -1.19
C LEU A 362 -5.87 -10.59 -2.33
N CYS A 363 -4.88 -10.30 -3.18
CA CYS A 363 -4.42 -11.19 -4.25
C CYS A 363 -3.88 -12.51 -3.69
N ALA A 364 -3.20 -12.48 -2.54
CA ALA A 364 -2.76 -13.66 -1.82
C ALA A 364 -3.89 -14.45 -1.14
N GLY A 365 -5.15 -14.06 -1.36
CA GLY A 365 -6.33 -14.73 -0.80
C GLY A 365 -6.63 -14.35 0.65
N LYS A 366 -5.93 -13.37 1.23
CA LYS A 366 -6.18 -12.88 2.59
C LYS A 366 -7.38 -11.95 2.58
N ARG A 367 -8.25 -12.10 3.57
CA ARG A 367 -9.45 -11.27 3.75
C ARG A 367 -9.28 -10.27 4.86
N VAL A 368 -8.22 -9.46 4.78
CA VAL A 368 -7.97 -8.38 5.73
C VAL A 368 -8.77 -7.16 5.29
N PRO A 369 -9.71 -6.66 6.10
CA PRO A 369 -10.42 -5.42 5.82
C PRO A 369 -9.47 -4.22 5.76
N GLY A 370 -9.67 -3.35 4.78
CA GLY A 370 -9.02 -2.04 4.69
C GLY A 370 -9.87 -0.96 5.35
N LEU A 371 -9.25 -0.15 6.21
CA LEU A 371 -9.86 0.95 6.96
C LEU A 371 -9.21 2.29 6.58
N GLY A 372 -9.87 3.38 6.94
CA GLY A 372 -9.23 4.68 6.96
C GLY A 372 -9.69 5.53 8.13
N ASN A 373 -8.77 6.23 8.77
CA ASN A 373 -9.04 7.02 9.98
C ASN A 373 -8.26 8.33 9.96
N SER A 374 -8.72 9.32 10.74
CA SER A 374 -8.13 10.66 10.70
C SER A 374 -6.81 10.84 11.44
N ASP A 375 -6.49 9.93 12.36
CA ASP A 375 -5.31 10.00 13.23
C ASP A 375 -5.09 11.41 13.81
N ALA A 376 -6.19 12.03 14.26
CA ALA A 376 -6.20 13.47 14.46
C ALA A 376 -5.48 13.84 15.77
N HIS A 377 -4.49 14.74 15.68
CA HIS A 377 -3.69 15.22 16.83
C HIS A 377 -3.95 16.68 17.25
N SER A 378 -4.33 17.65 16.40
CA SER A 378 -4.52 19.07 16.83
C SER A 378 -5.32 19.93 15.83
N LEU A 379 -5.67 21.17 16.19
CA LEU A 379 -6.28 22.17 15.28
C LEU A 379 -5.28 22.56 14.17
N GLY A 380 -5.31 21.81 13.07
CA GLY A 380 -4.36 21.93 11.95
C GLY A 380 -3.79 20.59 11.50
N ASP A 381 -3.94 19.55 12.31
CA ASP A 381 -3.41 18.20 12.10
C ASP A 381 -4.59 17.23 11.97
N GLY A 382 -4.99 16.93 10.73
CA GLY A 382 -6.10 16.00 10.42
C GLY A 382 -7.47 16.51 10.87
N LEU A 383 -8.44 16.61 9.96
CA LEU A 383 -9.83 16.85 10.36
C LEU A 383 -10.40 15.50 10.84
N VAL A 384 -11.10 15.50 11.98
CA VAL A 384 -11.81 14.30 12.45
C VAL A 384 -12.70 13.78 11.32
N GLY A 385 -12.63 12.48 11.05
CA GLY A 385 -13.37 11.86 9.94
C GLY A 385 -12.84 12.20 8.55
N THR A 386 -11.56 12.53 8.37
CA THR A 386 -10.93 12.59 7.04
C THR A 386 -9.78 11.57 6.96
N PRO A 387 -10.04 10.32 6.51
CA PRO A 387 -11.31 9.79 5.97
C PRO A 387 -12.28 9.22 7.03
N GLN A 388 -13.45 8.77 6.56
CA GLN A 388 -14.50 8.10 7.32
C GLN A 388 -14.63 6.63 6.92
N ASN A 389 -14.82 5.76 7.91
CA ASN A 389 -15.29 4.39 7.70
C ASN A 389 -16.82 4.38 7.62
N VAL A 390 -17.39 3.85 6.54
CA VAL A 390 -18.84 3.73 6.36
C VAL A 390 -19.23 2.25 6.47
N VAL A 391 -19.73 1.87 7.64
CA VAL A 391 -19.89 0.48 8.09
C VAL A 391 -21.35 0.04 8.00
N CYS A 392 -21.62 -1.06 7.29
CA CYS A 392 -22.94 -1.67 7.23
C CYS A 392 -23.15 -2.63 8.42
N ALA A 393 -23.92 -2.18 9.41
CA ALA A 393 -24.18 -2.91 10.64
C ALA A 393 -25.68 -3.03 10.93
N LYS A 394 -26.05 -3.99 11.79
CA LYS A 394 -27.46 -4.28 12.15
C LYS A 394 -28.11 -3.21 13.03
N THR A 395 -27.28 -2.45 13.73
CA THR A 395 -27.65 -1.45 14.74
C THR A 395 -26.37 -0.66 15.07
N LEU A 396 -26.52 0.55 15.62
CA LEU A 396 -25.41 1.36 16.10
C LEU A 396 -24.99 0.88 17.49
N SER A 397 -24.28 -0.26 17.55
CA SER A 397 -23.69 -0.80 18.76
C SER A 397 -22.25 -1.22 18.54
N MET A 398 -21.44 -1.18 19.60
CA MET A 398 -20.02 -1.53 19.52
C MET A 398 -19.84 -2.94 18.94
N ALA A 399 -20.55 -3.93 19.49
CA ALA A 399 -20.47 -5.31 19.02
C ALA A 399 -20.87 -5.47 17.54
N ALA A 400 -21.92 -4.78 17.08
CA ALA A 400 -22.37 -4.87 15.69
C ALA A 400 -21.40 -4.19 14.71
N LEU A 401 -20.84 -3.04 15.07
CA LEU A 401 -19.84 -2.34 14.27
C LEU A 401 -18.55 -3.15 14.16
N LEU A 402 -18.03 -3.66 15.29
CA LEU A 402 -16.78 -4.42 15.28
C LEU A 402 -16.93 -5.76 14.52
N ASP A 403 -18.08 -6.45 14.59
CA ASP A 403 -18.35 -7.62 13.75
C ASP A 403 -18.44 -7.26 12.25
N ALA A 404 -19.11 -6.16 11.91
CA ALA A 404 -19.20 -5.69 10.53
C ALA A 404 -17.82 -5.33 9.96
N ILE A 405 -16.99 -4.62 10.72
CA ILE A 405 -15.61 -4.27 10.35
C ILE A 405 -14.78 -5.53 10.16
N ARG A 406 -14.82 -6.49 11.11
CA ARG A 406 -14.08 -7.76 11.02
C ARG A 406 -14.45 -8.56 9.77
N ARG A 407 -15.67 -8.39 9.27
CA ARG A 407 -16.17 -9.02 8.04
C ARG A 407 -15.91 -8.20 6.77
N GLY A 408 -15.32 -7.00 6.88
CA GLY A 408 -15.10 -6.11 5.75
C GLY A 408 -16.38 -5.47 5.19
N ARG A 409 -17.45 -5.36 5.98
CA ARG A 409 -18.74 -4.77 5.56
C ARG A 409 -18.71 -3.25 5.58
N LEU A 410 -17.74 -2.66 4.88
CA LEU A 410 -17.55 -1.22 4.86
C LEU A 410 -16.89 -0.71 3.57
N TYR A 411 -17.05 0.58 3.32
CA TYR A 411 -16.18 1.34 2.43
C TYR A 411 -15.60 2.54 3.19
N VAL A 412 -14.54 3.14 2.65
CA VAL A 412 -13.88 4.32 3.20
C VAL A 412 -14.12 5.49 2.26
N ALA A 413 -14.36 6.68 2.80
CA ALA A 413 -14.65 7.88 2.01
C ALA A 413 -14.03 9.14 2.64
N GLU A 414 -13.64 10.10 1.82
CA GLU A 414 -13.00 11.36 2.28
C GLU A 414 -13.92 12.22 3.16
N SER A 415 -15.26 12.06 3.04
CA SER A 415 -16.23 12.84 3.80
C SER A 415 -17.64 12.22 3.79
N SER A 416 -18.56 12.85 4.53
CA SER A 416 -19.99 12.51 4.57
C SER A 416 -20.71 12.70 3.23
N GLN A 417 -20.16 13.52 2.34
CA GLN A 417 -20.75 13.82 1.03
C GLN A 417 -20.60 12.69 0.02
N VAL A 418 -19.61 11.82 0.19
CA VAL A 418 -19.31 10.74 -0.76
C VAL A 418 -20.00 9.44 -0.34
N THR A 419 -20.72 8.83 -1.28
CA THR A 419 -21.35 7.51 -1.08
C THR A 419 -20.99 6.56 -2.21
N VAL A 420 -20.79 5.28 -1.86
CA VAL A 420 -20.50 4.20 -2.82
C VAL A 420 -21.46 3.03 -2.56
N ASP A 421 -22.49 2.90 -3.40
CA ASP A 421 -23.38 1.72 -3.42
C ASP A 421 -22.75 0.66 -4.33
N PHE A 422 -22.07 -0.31 -3.71
CA PHE A 422 -21.29 -1.34 -4.39
C PHE A 422 -21.93 -2.72 -4.22
N THR A 423 -22.34 -3.33 -5.32
CA THR A 423 -23.04 -4.62 -5.33
C THR A 423 -22.52 -5.52 -6.44
N ALA A 424 -22.45 -6.81 -6.16
CA ALA A 424 -22.25 -7.85 -7.15
C ALA A 424 -23.46 -8.78 -7.13
N SER A 425 -23.87 -9.27 -8.31
CA SER A 425 -25.01 -10.16 -8.43
C SER A 425 -24.77 -11.26 -9.45
N ALA A 426 -25.31 -12.44 -9.14
CA ALA A 426 -25.31 -13.59 -10.03
C ALA A 426 -26.46 -14.52 -9.63
N ARG A 427 -27.11 -15.15 -10.62
CA ARG A 427 -28.15 -16.17 -10.40
C ARG A 427 -29.26 -15.75 -9.40
N GLY A 428 -29.64 -14.47 -9.40
CA GLY A 428 -30.67 -13.94 -8.49
C GLY A 428 -30.22 -13.74 -7.04
N THR A 429 -28.93 -13.89 -6.75
CA THR A 429 -28.31 -13.54 -5.46
C THR A 429 -27.45 -12.28 -5.60
N SER A 430 -27.27 -11.54 -4.50
CA SER A 430 -26.44 -10.34 -4.45
C SER A 430 -25.55 -10.34 -3.21
N ALA A 431 -24.40 -9.68 -3.32
CA ALA A 431 -23.45 -9.48 -2.23
C ALA A 431 -22.93 -8.02 -2.25
N GLY A 432 -22.70 -7.46 -1.07
CA GLY A 432 -22.02 -6.17 -0.87
C GLY A 432 -20.61 -6.33 -0.29
N PRO A 433 -19.92 -5.21 0.03
CA PRO A 433 -18.58 -5.23 0.61
C PRO A 433 -18.45 -6.22 1.77
N GLY A 434 -17.37 -7.01 1.78
CA GLY A 434 -17.08 -8.02 2.81
C GLY A 434 -17.88 -9.32 2.68
N GLU A 435 -18.95 -9.32 1.87
CA GLU A 435 -19.76 -10.51 1.65
C GLU A 435 -19.17 -11.40 0.55
N THR A 436 -19.57 -12.67 0.55
CA THR A 436 -19.19 -13.64 -0.47
C THR A 436 -20.40 -13.93 -1.35
N LEU A 437 -20.26 -13.71 -2.64
CA LEU A 437 -21.25 -14.13 -3.62
C LEU A 437 -21.04 -15.63 -3.91
N PRO A 438 -22.03 -16.51 -3.67
CA PRO A 438 -21.89 -17.93 -3.92
C PRO A 438 -21.94 -18.21 -5.43
N LEU A 439 -20.83 -18.69 -5.98
CA LEU A 439 -20.65 -18.89 -7.41
C LEU A 439 -20.19 -20.31 -7.74
N GLY A 440 -20.69 -20.85 -8.85
CA GLY A 440 -20.04 -21.90 -9.61
C GLY A 440 -18.77 -21.39 -10.30
N PHE A 441 -17.92 -22.30 -10.76
CA PHE A 441 -16.67 -21.92 -11.43
C PHE A 441 -16.90 -21.11 -12.70
N PHE A 442 -18.01 -21.38 -13.41
CA PHE A 442 -18.33 -20.73 -14.67
C PHE A 442 -19.39 -19.62 -14.58
N ASP A 443 -19.62 -19.08 -13.38
CA ASP A 443 -20.63 -18.04 -13.22
C ASP A 443 -20.13 -16.65 -13.57
N ALA A 444 -20.87 -16.04 -14.51
CA ALA A 444 -20.78 -14.61 -14.74
C ALA A 444 -21.41 -13.85 -13.57
N VAL A 445 -20.75 -12.75 -13.21
CA VAL A 445 -21.13 -11.82 -12.15
C VAL A 445 -21.32 -10.45 -12.78
N ASP A 446 -22.44 -9.81 -12.45
CA ASP A 446 -22.69 -8.41 -12.73
C ASP A 446 -22.31 -7.58 -11.50
N VAL A 447 -21.34 -6.69 -11.66
CA VAL A 447 -20.89 -5.76 -10.62
C VAL A 447 -21.33 -4.34 -10.98
N VAL A 448 -21.91 -3.65 -10.01
CA VAL A 448 -22.38 -2.27 -10.13
C VAL A 448 -21.87 -1.47 -8.95
N ALA A 449 -21.25 -0.33 -9.24
CA ALA A 449 -20.92 0.68 -8.25
C ALA A 449 -21.61 1.99 -8.63
N LYS A 450 -22.48 2.51 -7.76
CA LYS A 450 -23.05 3.86 -7.91
C LYS A 450 -22.33 4.79 -6.95
N ILE A 451 -21.70 5.80 -7.50
CA ILE A 451 -20.92 6.79 -6.76
C ILE A 451 -21.68 8.12 -6.83
N SER A 452 -21.77 8.82 -5.71
CA SER A 452 -22.26 10.21 -5.66
C SER A 452 -21.42 11.05 -4.71
N GLY A 453 -21.42 12.37 -4.94
CA GLY A 453 -20.63 13.34 -4.16
C GLY A 453 -19.14 13.41 -4.52
N ALA A 454 -18.73 12.82 -5.65
CA ALA A 454 -17.33 12.71 -6.05
C ALA A 454 -17.04 13.43 -7.40
N PRO A 455 -17.19 14.77 -7.48
CA PRO A 455 -17.04 15.50 -8.74
C PRO A 455 -15.61 15.48 -9.26
N ASN A 456 -15.48 15.40 -10.60
CA ASN A 456 -14.21 15.39 -11.33
C ASN A 456 -13.26 14.27 -10.84
N THR A 457 -13.80 13.07 -10.73
CA THR A 457 -13.06 11.88 -10.28
C THR A 457 -13.11 10.75 -11.29
N VAL A 458 -12.29 9.74 -11.07
CA VAL A 458 -12.27 8.48 -11.81
C VAL A 458 -12.62 7.38 -10.83
N ALA A 459 -13.64 6.58 -11.15
CA ALA A 459 -13.93 5.35 -10.41
C ALA A 459 -13.37 4.16 -11.20
N THR A 460 -12.58 3.30 -10.57
CA THR A 460 -12.01 2.09 -11.15
C THR A 460 -12.48 0.87 -10.37
N LEU A 461 -12.80 -0.21 -11.09
CA LEU A 461 -13.05 -1.53 -10.50
C LEU A 461 -11.77 -2.35 -10.60
N VAL A 462 -11.32 -2.88 -9.47
CA VAL A 462 -10.06 -3.59 -9.33
C VAL A 462 -10.32 -5.03 -8.87
N THR A 463 -9.63 -5.97 -9.50
CA THR A 463 -9.59 -7.40 -9.15
C THR A 463 -8.11 -7.81 -8.98
N GLU A 464 -7.81 -9.08 -8.75
CA GLU A 464 -6.43 -9.58 -8.79
C GLU A 464 -5.74 -9.35 -10.14
N TRP A 465 -6.50 -9.20 -11.23
CA TRP A 465 -5.96 -8.90 -12.57
C TRP A 465 -5.68 -7.41 -12.81
N GLY A 466 -5.82 -6.57 -11.78
CA GLY A 466 -5.73 -5.13 -11.86
C GLY A 466 -7.07 -4.46 -12.18
N VAL A 467 -7.02 -3.31 -12.86
CA VAL A 467 -8.21 -2.53 -13.25
C VAL A 467 -8.97 -3.25 -14.36
N MET A 468 -10.25 -3.55 -14.11
CA MET A 468 -11.13 -4.26 -15.04
C MET A 468 -12.15 -3.34 -15.71
N ALA A 469 -12.51 -2.24 -15.07
CA ALA A 469 -13.39 -1.21 -15.62
C ALA A 469 -13.06 0.15 -14.99
N SER A 470 -13.39 1.23 -15.71
CA SER A 470 -13.21 2.59 -15.22
C SER A 470 -14.30 3.50 -15.79
N ILE A 471 -14.70 4.52 -15.04
CA ILE A 471 -15.56 5.62 -15.51
C ILE A 471 -15.01 6.97 -15.03
N GLN A 472 -15.26 8.01 -15.82
CA GLN A 472 -15.12 9.39 -15.34
C GLN A 472 -16.42 9.82 -14.67
N ILE A 473 -16.29 10.53 -13.55
CA ILE A 473 -17.36 11.22 -12.86
C ILE A 473 -17.15 12.70 -13.11
N ASP A 474 -18.11 13.32 -13.78
CA ASP A 474 -18.03 14.73 -14.17
C ASP A 474 -18.22 15.68 -12.98
N ALA A 475 -18.32 16.98 -13.27
CA ALA A 475 -18.53 18.01 -12.26
C ALA A 475 -19.84 17.85 -11.47
N GLY A 476 -20.81 17.06 -11.96
CA GLY A 476 -22.05 16.71 -11.25
C GLY A 476 -21.83 15.67 -10.15
N GLY A 477 -20.66 15.02 -10.09
CA GLY A 477 -20.25 14.19 -8.96
C GLY A 477 -20.97 12.88 -8.79
N SER A 478 -21.76 12.45 -9.79
CA SER A 478 -22.47 11.16 -9.78
C SER A 478 -22.09 10.30 -10.97
N GLY A 479 -21.87 9.00 -10.74
CA GLY A 479 -21.46 8.06 -11.78
C GLY A 479 -21.88 6.64 -11.47
N VAL A 480 -22.07 5.82 -12.50
CA VAL A 480 -22.40 4.40 -12.37
C VAL A 480 -21.40 3.55 -13.13
N LEU A 481 -20.52 2.87 -12.40
CA LEU A 481 -19.61 1.89 -12.96
C LEU A 481 -20.34 0.56 -13.08
N ARG A 482 -20.23 -0.08 -14.25
CA ARG A 482 -20.76 -1.43 -14.51
C ARG A 482 -19.67 -2.30 -15.08
N TRP A 483 -19.57 -3.52 -14.58
CA TRP A 483 -18.69 -4.54 -15.11
C TRP A 483 -19.39 -5.88 -15.06
N ARG A 484 -19.24 -6.68 -16.10
CA ARG A 484 -19.67 -8.08 -16.11
C ARG A 484 -18.46 -8.94 -16.38
N GLY A 485 -18.17 -9.86 -15.47
CA GLY A 485 -17.05 -10.79 -15.62
C GLY A 485 -17.27 -12.08 -14.88
N TRP A 486 -16.20 -12.84 -14.62
CA TRP A 486 -16.29 -14.19 -14.07
C TRP A 486 -15.79 -14.20 -12.65
N GLY A 487 -16.69 -14.41 -11.69
CA GLY A 487 -16.36 -14.11 -10.30
C GLY A 487 -15.21 -14.95 -9.77
N LYS A 488 -15.27 -16.30 -9.87
CA LYS A 488 -14.21 -17.16 -9.30
C LYS A 488 -12.83 -16.88 -9.90
N ALA A 489 -12.79 -16.59 -11.20
CA ALA A 489 -11.57 -16.26 -11.89
C ALA A 489 -11.06 -14.86 -11.57
N SER A 490 -11.87 -13.99 -10.96
CA SER A 490 -11.50 -12.64 -10.52
C SER A 490 -11.23 -12.54 -9.02
N MET A 491 -11.40 -13.62 -8.25
CA MET A 491 -11.27 -13.72 -6.79
C MET A 491 -12.13 -12.73 -5.97
N PHE A 492 -11.96 -11.44 -6.15
CA PHE A 492 -12.70 -10.36 -5.52
C PHE A 492 -12.91 -9.21 -6.50
N ALA A 493 -13.83 -8.31 -6.17
CA ALA A 493 -13.88 -6.99 -6.78
C ALA A 493 -13.88 -5.92 -5.69
N ARG A 494 -13.11 -4.84 -5.90
CA ARG A 494 -13.17 -3.61 -5.12
C ARG A 494 -13.27 -2.40 -6.05
N VAL A 495 -13.66 -1.25 -5.52
CA VAL A 495 -13.73 0.00 -6.26
C VAL A 495 -12.88 1.05 -5.60
N ASP A 496 -12.09 1.76 -6.40
CA ASP A 496 -11.32 2.93 -5.99
C ASP A 496 -11.87 4.16 -6.72
N VAL A 497 -12.08 5.25 -6.01
CA VAL A 497 -12.52 6.54 -6.56
C VAL A 497 -11.40 7.53 -6.29
N ARG A 498 -10.83 8.09 -7.36
CA ARG A 498 -9.67 8.97 -7.29
C ARG A 498 -9.93 10.27 -8.02
N ARG A 499 -9.57 11.38 -7.37
CA ARG A 499 -9.43 12.68 -8.00
C ARG A 499 -8.06 12.71 -8.68
N MET A 500 -8.02 13.12 -9.94
CA MET A 500 -6.76 13.22 -10.66
C MET A 500 -5.82 14.23 -9.99
N GLU A 501 -4.52 14.06 -10.22
CA GLU A 501 -3.43 14.81 -9.60
C GLU A 501 -3.75 16.34 -9.55
N PRO A 502 -3.89 16.92 -8.35
CA PRO A 502 -4.00 18.36 -8.20
C PRO A 502 -2.62 19.00 -8.27
N SER A 503 -2.54 20.27 -8.69
CA SER A 503 -1.29 20.98 -8.99
C SER A 503 -0.22 21.06 -7.88
N TRP A 504 -0.53 20.64 -6.65
CA TRP A 504 0.36 20.68 -5.49
C TRP A 504 0.90 19.30 -5.08
N SER A 505 0.51 18.20 -5.74
CA SER A 505 1.01 16.84 -5.49
C SER A 505 1.25 16.11 -6.79
N VAL A 506 2.10 15.08 -6.74
CA VAL A 506 2.40 14.15 -7.85
C VAL A 506 1.50 12.91 -7.86
N LEU A 507 0.62 12.80 -6.86
CA LEU A 507 -0.26 11.65 -6.63
C LEU A 507 -1.71 12.02 -6.91
N SER A 508 -2.41 11.13 -7.63
CA SER A 508 -3.87 11.12 -7.64
C SER A 508 -4.40 10.95 -6.22
N GLN A 509 -5.44 11.68 -5.88
CA GLN A 509 -5.97 11.76 -4.53
C GLN A 509 -7.11 10.76 -4.34
N MET A 510 -7.02 9.91 -3.32
CA MET A 510 -8.12 9.01 -2.97
C MET A 510 -9.32 9.83 -2.47
N VAL A 511 -10.50 9.45 -2.95
CA VAL A 511 -11.80 10.01 -2.55
C VAL A 511 -12.63 8.96 -1.82
N ALA A 512 -12.59 7.72 -2.30
CA ALA A 512 -13.19 6.58 -1.61
C ALA A 512 -12.58 5.26 -2.10
N PHE A 513 -12.57 4.24 -1.25
CA PHE A 513 -12.35 2.86 -1.69
C PHE A 513 -13.29 1.90 -0.95
N THR A 514 -13.65 0.78 -1.58
CA THR A 514 -14.52 -0.23 -0.96
C THR A 514 -13.70 -1.41 -0.44
N ASN A 515 -14.14 -2.04 0.65
CA ASN A 515 -13.70 -3.40 0.90
C ASN A 515 -14.21 -4.35 -0.19
N PRO A 516 -13.55 -5.50 -0.40
CA PRO A 516 -13.86 -6.33 -1.55
C PRO A 516 -15.17 -7.10 -1.37
N ILE A 517 -15.89 -7.29 -2.48
CA ILE A 517 -16.87 -8.37 -2.61
C ILE A 517 -16.10 -9.62 -3.03
N TRP A 518 -16.32 -10.74 -2.33
CA TRP A 518 -15.59 -11.98 -2.56
C TRP A 518 -16.36 -12.93 -3.50
N PHE A 519 -15.64 -13.57 -4.41
CA PHE A 519 -16.20 -14.50 -5.39
C PHE A 519 -15.74 -15.95 -5.22
N TYR A 520 -14.88 -16.22 -4.25
CA TYR A 520 -14.51 -17.56 -3.80
C TYR A 520 -14.97 -17.75 -2.35
N GLY A 521 -15.07 -19.00 -1.88
CA GLY A 521 -15.25 -19.28 -0.45
C GLY A 521 -13.97 -18.94 0.33
N THR A 522 -14.04 -18.71 1.63
CA THR A 522 -12.84 -18.55 2.46
C THR A 522 -11.92 -19.76 2.21
N PRO A 523 -10.65 -19.57 1.80
CA PRO A 523 -9.70 -20.65 1.84
C PRO A 523 -9.69 -21.14 3.28
N THR A 524 -9.90 -22.44 3.49
CA THR A 524 -9.41 -23.07 4.72
C THR A 524 -7.96 -22.64 4.85
N VAL A 525 -7.64 -21.86 5.89
CA VAL A 525 -6.27 -21.40 6.15
C VAL A 525 -5.38 -22.63 6.19
N SER A 526 -4.66 -22.87 5.09
CA SER A 526 -3.67 -23.92 4.99
C SER A 526 -2.37 -23.29 4.54
N ASP A 527 -1.44 -23.32 5.49
CA ASP A 527 0.00 -23.18 5.37
C ASP A 527 0.61 -21.80 5.69
N PRO A 528 1.13 -21.59 6.92
CA PRO A 528 1.96 -20.44 7.29
C PRO A 528 3.34 -20.41 6.61
N ASN A 529 3.68 -21.39 5.76
CA ASN A 529 4.95 -21.43 5.02
C ASN A 529 4.93 -20.71 3.66
N VAL A 530 3.92 -19.89 3.33
CA VAL A 530 4.01 -19.04 2.14
C VAL A 530 5.01 -17.91 2.45
N PRO A 531 6.22 -17.91 1.87
CA PRO A 531 7.23 -16.92 2.22
C PRO A 531 6.80 -15.52 1.78
N ALA A 532 7.14 -14.51 2.57
CA ALA A 532 6.97 -13.10 2.23
C ALA A 532 7.62 -12.82 0.86
N ILE A 533 6.81 -12.38 -0.10
CA ILE A 533 7.24 -12.03 -1.44
C ILE A 533 7.97 -10.68 -1.37
N ARG A 534 9.28 -10.68 -1.65
CA ARG A 534 9.99 -9.42 -1.93
C ARG A 534 9.69 -9.03 -3.38
N LEU A 535 8.99 -7.92 -3.58
CA LEU A 535 8.72 -7.34 -4.90
C LEU A 535 10.05 -6.86 -5.51
N ARG A 536 10.50 -7.56 -6.55
CA ARG A 536 11.62 -7.16 -7.40
C ARG A 536 11.26 -7.58 -8.82
N GLY A 537 11.34 -6.66 -9.77
CA GLY A 537 11.34 -6.99 -11.18
C GLY A 537 12.59 -7.81 -11.49
N HIS A 538 12.42 -9.12 -11.67
CA HIS A 538 13.51 -10.02 -12.03
C HIS A 538 13.50 -10.21 -13.55
N ALA A 539 14.62 -9.88 -14.20
CA ALA A 539 14.89 -10.30 -15.57
C ALA A 539 15.82 -11.49 -15.57
N THR A 540 15.41 -12.61 -16.13
CA THR A 540 16.38 -13.68 -16.37
C THR A 540 17.34 -13.21 -17.45
N PRO A 541 18.67 -13.28 -17.30
CA PRO A 541 19.51 -13.31 -18.49
C PRO A 541 19.13 -14.59 -19.21
N GLU A 542 18.49 -14.42 -20.37
CA GLU A 542 18.36 -15.40 -21.43
C GLU A 542 18.17 -16.82 -20.89
N ILE A 543 16.92 -17.24 -20.63
CA ILE A 543 16.67 -18.66 -20.38
C ILE A 543 16.68 -19.31 -21.75
N PRO A 544 17.72 -20.10 -22.12
CA PRO A 544 17.49 -21.13 -23.11
C PRO A 544 16.45 -22.07 -22.51
N PHE A 545 15.33 -22.23 -23.21
CA PHE A 545 14.44 -23.36 -22.98
C PHE A 545 15.20 -24.63 -23.44
N GLY A 546 16.23 -25.02 -22.68
CA GLY A 546 17.25 -26.01 -23.04
C GLY A 546 18.53 -25.87 -22.19
N THR A 547 18.85 -26.94 -21.46
CA THR A 547 20.01 -27.21 -20.59
C THR A 547 21.26 -26.30 -20.70
N SER A 548 21.33 -25.18 -19.97
CA SER A 548 22.55 -24.71 -19.26
C SER A 548 22.38 -23.39 -18.49
N GLY A 549 22.26 -23.48 -17.16
CA GLY A 549 23.06 -22.69 -16.19
C GLY A 549 23.12 -21.15 -16.22
N THR A 550 22.10 -20.40 -16.64
CA THR A 550 22.08 -18.93 -16.45
C THR A 550 21.30 -18.53 -15.18
N SER A 551 21.84 -17.58 -14.41
CA SER A 551 21.27 -17.08 -13.15
C SER A 551 20.50 -15.77 -13.35
N GLU A 552 19.30 -15.65 -12.78
CA GLU A 552 18.45 -14.45 -12.79
C GLU A 552 19.20 -13.15 -12.44
N ARG A 553 18.87 -12.02 -13.10
CA ARG A 553 19.46 -10.70 -12.86
C ARG A 553 18.37 -9.64 -12.66
N ALA A 554 18.47 -8.86 -11.59
CA ALA A 554 17.53 -7.74 -11.42
C ALA A 554 17.68 -6.73 -12.56
N LEU A 555 16.58 -6.15 -13.03
CA LEU A 555 16.63 -4.95 -13.87
C LEU A 555 17.18 -3.78 -13.03
N PRO A 556 17.89 -2.82 -13.64
CA PRO A 556 18.33 -1.61 -12.94
C PRO A 556 17.11 -0.82 -12.45
N GLY A 557 17.12 -0.31 -11.22
CA GLY A 557 16.00 0.50 -10.69
C GLY A 557 15.81 1.82 -11.44
N ILE A 558 14.63 2.43 -11.31
CA ILE A 558 14.36 3.80 -11.81
C ILE A 558 15.02 4.76 -10.82
N THR A 559 15.99 5.55 -11.28
CA THR A 559 16.85 6.38 -10.43
C THR A 559 16.15 7.63 -9.95
N HIS A 560 15.20 7.52 -9.02
CA HIS A 560 14.82 8.65 -8.16
C HIS A 560 14.45 8.26 -6.71
N TYR A 561 14.10 7.00 -6.41
CA TYR A 561 13.81 6.58 -5.04
C TYR A 561 14.16 5.10 -4.80
N THR A 562 15.32 4.82 -4.18
CA THR A 562 15.71 3.49 -3.64
C THR A 562 15.74 2.31 -4.63
N GLU A 563 16.33 1.18 -4.23
CA GLU A 563 16.48 -0.04 -5.06
C GLU A 563 15.15 -0.80 -5.33
N ARG A 564 14.01 -0.11 -5.39
CA ARG A 564 12.68 -0.75 -5.46
C ARG A 564 12.07 -0.64 -6.85
N PHE A 565 11.61 -1.78 -7.35
CA PHE A 565 10.76 -1.90 -8.53
C PHE A 565 9.35 -2.21 -8.03
N ALA A 566 8.38 -1.36 -8.35
CA ALA A 566 6.97 -1.71 -8.31
C ALA A 566 6.42 -1.56 -9.74
N ALA A 567 6.77 -2.51 -10.62
CA ALA A 567 6.28 -2.49 -12.00
C ALA A 567 5.01 -3.34 -12.13
N ALA A 568 3.87 -2.70 -12.37
CA ALA A 568 2.61 -3.40 -12.68
C ALA A 568 2.53 -3.85 -14.15
N CYS A 569 3.31 -3.25 -15.06
CA CYS A 569 3.30 -3.58 -16.48
C CYS A 569 4.69 -3.46 -17.07
N VAL A 570 5.30 -4.57 -17.51
CA VAL A 570 6.47 -4.54 -18.39
C VAL A 570 6.08 -5.12 -19.75
N SER A 571 6.54 -4.46 -20.82
CA SER A 571 6.45 -4.93 -22.21
C SER A 571 7.85 -4.94 -22.83
N LEU A 572 8.06 -5.82 -23.81
CA LEU A 572 9.33 -5.98 -24.52
C LEU A 572 9.10 -6.01 -26.02
N ALA A 573 9.96 -5.32 -26.78
CA ALA A 573 10.09 -5.58 -28.21
C ALA A 573 11.54 -5.53 -28.67
N THR A 574 11.78 -6.09 -29.85
CA THR A 574 13.08 -6.06 -30.52
C THR A 574 12.86 -5.52 -31.94
N PRO A 575 13.00 -4.19 -32.17
CA PRO A 575 12.96 -3.63 -33.51
C PRO A 575 14.04 -4.28 -34.38
N PRO A 576 13.83 -4.44 -35.70
CA PRO A 576 14.81 -5.05 -36.58
C PRO A 576 16.18 -4.35 -36.54
N PRO A 577 17.28 -5.07 -36.80
CA PRO A 577 18.63 -4.53 -36.72
C PRO A 577 18.80 -3.21 -37.49
N PRO A 578 19.47 -2.21 -36.90
CA PRO A 578 20.32 -2.30 -35.70
C PRO A 578 19.55 -2.16 -34.36
N GLY A 579 18.22 -2.31 -34.37
CA GLY A 579 17.36 -2.24 -33.19
C GLY A 579 17.79 -3.14 -32.03
N ARG A 580 17.69 -2.59 -30.82
CA ARG A 580 18.06 -3.26 -29.56
C ARG A 580 16.80 -3.71 -28.82
N LYS A 581 16.93 -4.75 -27.99
CA LYS A 581 15.86 -5.15 -27.08
C LYS A 581 15.48 -3.96 -26.20
N THR A 582 14.22 -3.57 -26.25
CA THR A 582 13.66 -2.41 -25.58
C THR A 582 12.60 -2.88 -24.60
N ALA A 583 12.64 -2.34 -23.38
CA ALA A 583 11.62 -2.57 -22.37
C ALA A 583 10.89 -1.27 -22.07
N LEU A 584 9.57 -1.37 -21.90
CA LEU A 584 8.71 -0.30 -21.41
C LEU A 584 8.10 -0.75 -20.10
N THR A 585 8.04 0.15 -19.12
CA THR A 585 7.31 -0.07 -17.87
C THR A 585 6.54 1.17 -17.46
N ILE A 586 5.60 0.98 -16.53
CA ILE A 586 5.01 2.06 -15.76
C ILE A 586 5.72 2.10 -14.39
N GLY A 587 6.15 3.29 -13.97
CA GLY A 587 6.77 3.55 -12.67
C GLY A 587 5.76 3.60 -11.53
N ASP A 588 6.26 3.67 -10.30
CA ASP A 588 5.46 3.91 -9.08
C ASP A 588 4.76 5.26 -9.08
N ASP A 589 5.36 6.25 -9.72
CA ASP A 589 4.78 7.57 -10.02
C ASP A 589 3.76 7.57 -11.17
N GLN A 590 3.43 6.38 -11.71
CA GLN A 590 2.53 6.14 -12.85
C GLN A 590 2.94 6.79 -14.17
N HIS A 591 4.22 7.17 -14.32
CA HIS A 591 4.79 7.58 -15.59
C HIS A 591 5.33 6.39 -16.40
N LEU A 592 5.49 6.59 -17.71
CA LEU A 592 6.11 5.61 -18.58
C LEU A 592 7.63 5.75 -18.54
N TYR A 593 8.31 4.62 -18.45
CA TYR A 593 9.76 4.52 -18.48
C TYR A 593 10.20 3.51 -19.52
N LEU A 594 11.27 3.83 -20.23
CA LEU A 594 11.90 2.91 -21.17
C LEU A 594 13.35 2.63 -20.80
N THR A 595 13.82 1.43 -21.12
CA THR A 595 15.25 1.07 -21.09
C THR A 595 15.59 0.16 -22.27
N VAL A 596 16.87 0.09 -22.61
CA VAL A 596 17.39 -0.63 -23.77
C VAL A 596 18.57 -1.49 -23.38
N MET A 597 18.66 -2.68 -23.99
CA MET A 597 19.76 -3.59 -23.74
C MET A 597 21.03 -3.12 -24.46
N ARG A 598 22.12 -3.02 -23.70
CA ARG A 598 23.47 -2.71 -24.20
C ARG A 598 24.05 -3.95 -24.92
N TRP A 599 25.05 -3.72 -25.76
CA TRP A 599 25.73 -4.78 -26.53
C TRP A 599 26.36 -5.88 -25.67
N ASN A 600 26.69 -5.58 -24.41
CA ASN A 600 27.24 -6.51 -23.43
C ASN A 600 26.16 -7.30 -22.66
N GLY A 601 24.90 -7.20 -23.09
CA GLY A 601 23.76 -7.87 -22.49
C GLY A 601 23.28 -7.27 -21.16
N MET A 602 23.73 -6.08 -20.80
CA MET A 602 23.22 -5.34 -19.63
C MET A 602 22.16 -4.32 -20.04
N TRP A 603 21.12 -4.15 -19.24
CA TRP A 603 20.15 -3.08 -19.42
C TRP A 603 20.75 -1.72 -19.05
N ALA A 604 20.39 -0.67 -19.79
CA ALA A 604 20.74 0.71 -19.46
C ALA A 604 19.85 1.27 -18.31
N GLU A 605 20.16 2.46 -17.83
CA GLU A 605 19.24 3.18 -16.93
C GLU A 605 17.88 3.41 -17.59
N TRP A 606 16.84 3.52 -16.76
CA TRP A 606 15.50 3.88 -17.20
C TRP A 606 15.39 5.37 -17.51
N LEU A 607 14.70 5.70 -18.59
CA LEU A 607 14.42 7.07 -19.02
C LEU A 607 12.91 7.27 -19.09
N GLN A 608 12.42 8.34 -18.47
CA GLN A 608 11.01 8.69 -18.49
C GLN A 608 10.57 9.11 -19.89
N VAL A 609 9.55 8.47 -20.43
CA VAL A 609 8.96 8.81 -21.73
C VAL A 609 8.16 10.11 -21.59
N PRO A 610 8.36 11.12 -22.46
CA PRO A 610 7.60 12.36 -22.40
C PRO A 610 6.10 12.15 -22.60
N ASN A 611 5.30 12.88 -21.82
CA ASN A 611 3.85 12.88 -21.92
C ASN A 611 3.34 13.64 -23.18
N PRO A 612 2.10 13.35 -23.65
CA PRO A 612 1.46 14.06 -24.76
C PRO A 612 1.44 15.58 -24.56
N GLY A 613 1.86 16.34 -25.57
CA GLY A 613 1.82 17.81 -25.54
C GLY A 613 2.67 18.45 -24.44
N GLY A 614 3.57 17.70 -23.80
CA GLY A 614 4.30 18.17 -22.62
C GLY A 614 3.47 18.24 -21.34
N ALA A 615 2.28 17.62 -21.30
CA ALA A 615 1.43 17.58 -20.12
C ALA A 615 2.14 16.86 -18.97
N ALA A 616 2.57 17.58 -17.93
CA ALA A 616 3.30 16.99 -16.83
C ALA A 616 2.51 15.91 -16.07
N ASP A 617 1.17 15.97 -16.10
CA ASP A 617 0.33 15.22 -15.13
C ASP A 617 -0.39 14.00 -15.71
N LEU A 618 -0.19 13.65 -17.00
CA LEU A 618 -0.82 12.43 -17.54
C LEU A 618 -0.16 11.18 -16.96
N LYS A 619 -0.99 10.34 -16.32
CA LYS A 619 -0.60 9.06 -15.70
C LYS A 619 -1.18 7.88 -16.45
N PHE A 620 -0.50 6.73 -16.41
CA PHE A 620 -0.87 5.55 -17.19
C PHE A 620 -1.15 4.33 -16.31
N GLN A 621 -2.11 3.51 -16.73
CA GLN A 621 -2.50 2.27 -16.04
C GLN A 621 -2.01 1.00 -16.75
N THR A 622 -1.82 1.06 -18.07
CA THR A 622 -1.32 -0.08 -18.87
C THR A 622 -0.63 0.45 -20.11
N ALA A 623 0.38 -0.27 -20.60
CA ALA A 623 1.12 0.09 -21.79
C ALA A 623 1.70 -1.13 -22.48
N ASP A 624 1.96 -0.98 -23.78
CA ASP A 624 2.61 -1.97 -24.62
C ASP A 624 3.42 -1.29 -25.74
N LEU A 625 4.36 -2.03 -26.35
CA LEU A 625 5.23 -1.50 -27.39
C LEU A 625 5.42 -2.50 -28.54
N ALA A 626 5.61 -1.98 -29.75
CA ALA A 626 5.79 -2.77 -30.96
C ALA A 626 7.02 -2.27 -31.75
N GLY A 627 7.93 -3.18 -32.08
CA GLY A 627 9.08 -2.88 -32.94
C GLY A 627 8.65 -2.82 -34.42
N MET A 628 9.01 -1.76 -35.13
CA MET A 628 8.58 -1.54 -36.52
C MET A 628 9.69 -1.87 -37.54
N PRO A 629 9.35 -2.32 -38.77
CA PRO A 629 10.34 -2.65 -39.80
C PRO A 629 11.30 -1.51 -40.19
N ASP A 630 10.88 -0.27 -40.00
CA ASP A 630 11.68 0.93 -40.27
C ASP A 630 12.70 1.26 -39.15
N GLY A 631 12.77 0.42 -38.12
CA GLY A 631 13.66 0.59 -36.96
C GLY A 631 13.08 1.48 -35.86
N THR A 632 11.89 2.05 -36.04
CA THR A 632 11.17 2.78 -34.99
C THR A 632 10.44 1.83 -34.05
N THR A 633 9.90 2.37 -32.97
CA THR A 633 9.02 1.67 -32.03
C THR A 633 7.70 2.41 -31.93
N GLN A 634 6.60 1.68 -32.04
CA GLN A 634 5.25 2.17 -31.75
C GLN A 634 4.95 1.91 -30.28
N TYR A 635 4.63 2.96 -29.54
CA TYR A 635 4.26 2.91 -28.12
C TYR A 635 2.75 3.12 -28.00
N LEU A 636 2.10 2.35 -27.14
CA LEU A 636 0.71 2.54 -26.75
C LEU A 636 0.58 2.52 -25.24
N ALA A 637 -0.22 3.42 -24.69
CA ALA A 637 -0.48 3.46 -23.26
C ALA A 637 -1.88 3.98 -22.99
N THR A 638 -2.58 3.32 -22.06
CA THR A 638 -3.88 3.82 -21.60
C THR A 638 -3.67 4.69 -20.37
N GLY A 639 -4.15 5.93 -20.44
CA GLY A 639 -4.17 6.84 -19.32
C GLY A 639 -5.09 6.35 -18.19
N MET A 640 -4.88 6.88 -16.99
CA MET A 640 -5.79 6.70 -15.84
C MET A 640 -7.20 7.24 -16.13
N ASP A 641 -7.32 8.13 -17.10
CA ASP A 641 -8.61 8.61 -17.64
C ASP A 641 -9.36 7.57 -18.49
N GLY A 642 -8.70 6.44 -18.79
CA GLY A 642 -9.15 5.34 -19.62
C GLY A 642 -8.90 5.54 -21.11
N ILE A 643 -8.31 6.65 -21.56
CA ILE A 643 -8.05 6.93 -22.98
C ILE A 643 -6.78 6.21 -23.43
N LEU A 644 -6.84 5.57 -24.60
CA LEU A 644 -5.68 4.98 -25.25
C LEU A 644 -4.92 6.04 -26.05
N TYR A 645 -3.65 6.21 -25.74
CA TYR A 645 -2.71 7.08 -26.44
C TYR A 645 -1.70 6.26 -27.22
N HIS A 646 -1.19 6.82 -28.31
CA HIS A 646 -0.13 6.20 -29.11
C HIS A 646 0.91 7.24 -29.56
N GLN A 647 2.16 6.79 -29.75
CA GLN A 647 3.20 7.58 -30.42
C GLN A 647 4.24 6.65 -31.06
N THR A 648 5.07 7.22 -31.91
CA THR A 648 6.25 6.55 -32.48
C THR A 648 7.51 7.23 -31.96
N GLY A 649 8.57 6.46 -31.77
CA GLY A 649 9.88 7.02 -31.44
C GLY A 649 11.01 6.04 -31.66
N ASP A 650 12.24 6.49 -31.44
CA ASP A 650 13.43 5.64 -31.46
C ASP A 650 14.13 5.59 -30.10
N ALA A 651 14.45 4.38 -29.67
CA ALA A 651 15.25 4.10 -28.48
C ALA A 651 16.54 3.35 -28.87
N SER A 652 17.18 3.75 -29.98
CA SER A 652 18.32 3.01 -30.53
C SER A 652 19.60 3.14 -29.67
N MET A 653 19.69 4.17 -28.81
CA MET A 653 20.88 4.50 -28.02
C MET A 653 20.68 4.34 -26.50
N PRO A 654 21.54 3.59 -25.79
CA PRO A 654 21.54 3.53 -24.32
C PRO A 654 21.70 4.90 -23.66
N GLY A 655 20.86 5.20 -22.66
CA GLY A 655 20.97 6.42 -21.86
C GLY A 655 20.50 7.71 -22.55
N ARG A 656 19.88 7.61 -23.74
CA ARG A 656 19.32 8.76 -24.44
C ARG A 656 17.99 8.42 -25.11
N LEU A 657 16.97 9.23 -24.85
CA LEU A 657 15.73 9.22 -25.62
C LEU A 657 16.00 9.82 -27.00
N GLY A 658 15.57 9.12 -28.05
CA GLY A 658 15.60 9.64 -29.40
C GLY A 658 14.45 10.62 -29.67
N GLN A 659 14.06 10.78 -30.93
CA GLN A 659 12.94 11.63 -31.31
C GLN A 659 11.62 10.87 -31.16
N PHE A 660 10.67 11.49 -30.46
CA PHE A 660 9.31 10.99 -30.31
C PHE A 660 8.34 11.90 -31.08
N SER A 661 7.34 11.31 -31.72
CA SER A 661 6.28 12.07 -32.42
C SER A 661 5.32 12.77 -31.45
N GLY A 662 5.33 12.39 -30.17
CA GLY A 662 4.42 12.86 -29.15
C GLY A 662 3.13 12.07 -29.13
N PHE A 663 2.65 11.75 -27.93
CA PHE A 663 1.41 11.00 -27.76
C PHE A 663 0.20 11.70 -28.38
N GLN A 664 -0.61 10.93 -29.09
CA GLN A 664 -1.90 11.33 -29.63
C GLN A 664 -2.98 10.34 -29.15
N PRO A 665 -4.21 10.78 -28.88
CA PRO A 665 -5.30 9.86 -28.60
C PRO A 665 -5.59 8.99 -29.82
N VAL A 666 -5.80 7.70 -29.59
CA VAL A 666 -6.24 6.78 -30.64
C VAL A 666 -7.73 7.06 -30.91
N PRO A 667 -8.16 7.28 -32.17
CA PRO A 667 -9.56 7.56 -32.48
C PRO A 667 -10.45 6.34 -32.19
N GLY A 668 -11.69 6.61 -31.76
CA GLY A 668 -12.69 5.60 -31.41
C GLY A 668 -13.62 5.22 -32.56
N THR A 669 -14.71 4.50 -32.25
CA THR A 669 -15.77 4.20 -33.22
C THR A 669 -16.61 5.44 -33.50
N ASP A 670 -17.29 5.47 -34.65
CA ASP A 670 -18.34 6.46 -34.99
C ASP A 670 -17.86 7.93 -34.98
N GLY A 671 -16.57 8.17 -35.24
CA GLY A 671 -15.99 9.51 -35.25
C GLY A 671 -15.61 10.07 -33.88
N SER A 672 -15.67 9.25 -32.81
CA SER A 672 -15.13 9.64 -31.50
C SER A 672 -13.64 10.00 -31.64
N PRO A 673 -13.19 11.16 -31.11
CA PRO A 673 -11.78 11.53 -31.16
C PRO A 673 -10.90 10.66 -30.26
N THR A 674 -11.50 9.85 -29.38
CA THR A 674 -10.78 9.03 -28.40
C THR A 674 -11.35 7.60 -28.33
N TRP A 675 -10.45 6.65 -28.11
CA TRP A 675 -10.74 5.26 -27.78
C TRP A 675 -10.39 5.00 -26.32
N ARG A 676 -11.20 4.20 -25.64
CA ARG A 676 -11.00 3.87 -24.24
C ARG A 676 -10.74 2.38 -24.03
N ALA A 677 -9.68 2.05 -23.31
CA ALA A 677 -9.21 0.68 -23.14
C ALA A 677 -8.87 0.38 -21.68
N ALA A 678 -8.99 -0.89 -21.28
CA ALA A 678 -8.54 -1.40 -19.98
C ALA A 678 -7.19 -2.14 -20.10
N LYS A 679 -6.92 -2.76 -21.25
CA LYS A 679 -5.66 -3.43 -21.60
C LYS A 679 -5.34 -3.22 -23.07
N VAL A 680 -4.06 -3.22 -23.42
CA VAL A 680 -3.57 -3.08 -24.79
C VAL A 680 -2.49 -4.11 -25.08
N ALA A 681 -2.49 -4.63 -26.31
CA ALA A 681 -1.35 -5.31 -26.92
C ALA A 681 -1.16 -4.79 -28.36
N ALA A 682 0.07 -4.71 -28.85
CA ALA A 682 0.36 -4.22 -30.17
C ALA A 682 1.55 -4.93 -30.81
N GLU A 683 1.56 -4.97 -32.13
CA GLU A 683 2.62 -5.64 -32.88
C GLU A 683 2.85 -5.00 -34.24
N GLY A 684 4.13 -4.89 -34.61
CA GLY A 684 4.59 -4.36 -35.88
C GLY A 684 4.56 -5.44 -36.97
N MET A 685 3.99 -5.11 -38.12
CA MET A 685 3.86 -6.04 -39.25
C MET A 685 4.94 -5.79 -40.31
N PRO A 686 5.32 -6.80 -41.11
CA PRO A 686 6.30 -6.63 -42.19
C PRO A 686 5.95 -5.55 -43.22
N ASP A 687 4.66 -5.23 -43.40
CA ASP A 687 4.18 -4.19 -44.30
C ASP A 687 4.26 -2.76 -43.70
N GLY A 688 4.79 -2.63 -42.48
CA GLY A 688 4.93 -1.38 -41.75
C GLY A 688 3.67 -0.95 -41.01
N THR A 689 2.57 -1.71 -41.05
CA THR A 689 1.40 -1.45 -40.23
C THR A 689 1.60 -1.89 -38.78
N THR A 690 0.84 -1.32 -37.85
CA THR A 690 0.75 -1.81 -36.47
C THR A 690 -0.62 -2.44 -36.26
N GLN A 691 -0.66 -3.70 -35.83
CA GLN A 691 -1.89 -4.32 -35.33
C GLN A 691 -2.04 -3.98 -33.85
N VAL A 692 -3.26 -3.68 -33.41
CA VAL A 692 -3.56 -3.29 -32.03
C VAL A 692 -4.75 -4.06 -31.52
N LEU A 693 -4.61 -4.67 -30.35
CA LEU A 693 -5.67 -5.31 -29.60
C LEU A 693 -5.95 -4.53 -28.31
N THR A 694 -7.22 -4.43 -27.95
CA THR A 694 -7.60 -3.86 -26.64
C THR A 694 -8.76 -4.62 -26.03
N TYR A 695 -8.73 -4.79 -24.71
CA TYR A 695 -9.99 -4.92 -23.99
C TYR A 695 -10.55 -3.52 -23.79
N ARG A 696 -11.76 -3.28 -24.29
CA ARG A 696 -12.48 -2.02 -24.05
C ARG A 696 -12.95 -1.99 -22.59
N LEU A 697 -13.36 -0.83 -22.10
CA LEU A 697 -13.92 -0.69 -20.74
C LEU A 697 -15.19 -1.55 -20.50
N ASP A 698 -15.83 -2.04 -21.56
CA ASP A 698 -16.94 -3.02 -21.48
C ASP A 698 -16.47 -4.48 -21.37
N GLY A 699 -15.15 -4.72 -21.31
CA GLY A 699 -14.53 -6.04 -21.20
C GLY A 699 -14.39 -6.79 -22.53
N SER A 700 -14.93 -6.28 -23.64
CA SER A 700 -14.84 -6.96 -24.94
C SER A 700 -13.50 -6.68 -25.62
N LEU A 701 -13.02 -7.67 -26.38
CA LEU A 701 -11.82 -7.58 -27.19
C LEU A 701 -12.12 -6.90 -28.53
N TYR A 702 -11.31 -5.91 -28.86
CA TYR A 702 -11.35 -5.19 -30.13
C TYR A 702 -9.99 -5.19 -30.80
N HIS A 703 -10.02 -5.12 -32.13
CA HIS A 703 -8.85 -5.05 -33.00
C HIS A 703 -8.90 -3.79 -33.87
N ASN A 704 -7.75 -3.15 -34.09
CA ASN A 704 -7.60 -2.04 -35.04
C ASN A 704 -6.20 -2.09 -35.67
N ILE A 705 -6.02 -1.34 -36.75
CA ILE A 705 -4.77 -1.25 -37.51
C ILE A 705 -4.40 0.21 -37.65
N ARG A 706 -3.15 0.52 -37.31
CA ARG A 706 -2.51 1.78 -37.69
C ARG A 706 -1.76 1.58 -38.99
N ARG A 707 -2.09 2.40 -40.00
CA ARG A 707 -1.40 2.42 -41.30
C ARG A 707 -0.04 3.11 -41.18
N THR A 708 0.80 2.92 -42.20
CA THR A 708 2.11 3.56 -42.31
C THR A 708 2.03 5.09 -42.40
N ASP A 709 0.95 5.63 -42.94
CA ASP A 709 0.65 7.07 -42.97
C ASP A 709 0.16 7.63 -41.61
N GLY A 710 0.03 6.76 -40.60
CA GLY A 710 -0.44 7.10 -39.26
C GLY A 710 -1.96 7.11 -39.08
N SER A 711 -2.73 6.95 -40.15
CA SER A 711 -4.20 6.82 -40.06
C SER A 711 -4.62 5.49 -39.47
N TRP A 712 -5.84 5.44 -38.93
CA TRP A 712 -6.42 4.24 -38.33
C TRP A 712 -7.47 3.62 -39.27
N VAL A 713 -7.54 2.29 -39.33
CA VAL A 713 -8.52 1.57 -40.16
C VAL A 713 -9.91 1.62 -39.54
N GLY A 714 -10.00 1.46 -38.23
CA GLY A 714 -11.25 1.41 -37.47
C GLY A 714 -11.33 0.19 -36.56
N TRP A 715 -11.99 0.33 -35.41
CA TRP A 715 -12.12 -0.73 -34.42
C TRP A 715 -13.14 -1.79 -34.85
N THR A 716 -12.72 -3.05 -34.81
CA THR A 716 -13.58 -4.21 -35.05
C THR A 716 -13.67 -5.03 -33.77
N ARG A 717 -14.89 -5.32 -33.31
CA ARG A 717 -15.11 -6.21 -32.16
C ARG A 717 -14.84 -7.66 -32.57
N LEU A 718 -14.03 -8.39 -31.81
CA LEU A 718 -13.72 -9.78 -32.11
C LEU A 718 -14.74 -10.71 -31.45
N ALA A 719 -15.33 -11.62 -32.23
CA ALA A 719 -16.24 -12.65 -31.73
C ALA A 719 -15.53 -13.57 -30.73
N GLY A 720 -16.28 -14.09 -29.76
CA GLY A 720 -15.72 -14.95 -28.73
C GLY A 720 -15.64 -16.42 -29.15
N TYR A 721 -15.30 -17.29 -28.21
CA TYR A 721 -15.33 -18.73 -28.44
C TYR A 721 -16.77 -19.25 -28.53
N SER A 722 -17.03 -20.19 -29.44
CA SER A 722 -18.37 -20.75 -29.68
C SER A 722 -19.38 -19.66 -30.10
N VAL A 723 -20.61 -19.69 -29.57
CA VAL A 723 -21.70 -18.77 -29.92
C VAL A 723 -21.61 -17.39 -29.24
N THR A 724 -20.50 -17.05 -28.60
CA THR A 724 -20.37 -15.79 -27.86
C THR A 724 -20.12 -14.61 -28.81
N PRO A 725 -20.91 -13.53 -28.72
CA PRO A 725 -20.85 -12.43 -29.69
C PRO A 725 -19.58 -11.58 -29.58
N ALA A 726 -18.85 -11.68 -28.47
CA ALA A 726 -17.54 -11.06 -28.33
C ALA A 726 -16.63 -11.85 -27.38
N PHE A 727 -15.34 -11.83 -27.68
CA PHE A 727 -14.33 -12.35 -26.78
C PHE A 727 -14.13 -11.36 -25.63
N ALA A 728 -14.01 -11.87 -24.41
CA ALA A 728 -13.69 -11.10 -23.21
C ALA A 728 -12.71 -11.91 -22.37
N GLY A 729 -11.80 -11.23 -21.67
CA GLY A 729 -10.73 -11.93 -20.98
C GLY A 729 -9.89 -11.05 -20.06
N THR A 730 -8.89 -11.68 -19.44
CA THR A 730 -8.05 -11.07 -18.40
C THR A 730 -6.63 -10.79 -18.89
N ALA A 731 -6.17 -11.45 -19.95
CA ALA A 731 -4.90 -11.15 -20.60
C ALA A 731 -5.05 -11.25 -22.12
N LEU A 732 -4.19 -10.53 -22.84
CA LEU A 732 -4.07 -10.59 -24.29
C LEU A 732 -2.60 -10.39 -24.70
N SER A 733 -2.21 -11.05 -25.77
CA SER A 733 -0.91 -10.86 -26.43
C SER A 733 -1.03 -11.23 -27.92
N MET A 734 -0.12 -10.73 -28.76
CA MET A 734 -0.12 -11.03 -30.18
C MET A 734 1.29 -10.98 -30.76
N VAL A 735 1.49 -11.67 -31.89
CA VAL A 735 2.74 -11.65 -32.64
C VAL A 735 2.49 -11.65 -34.14
N GLY A 736 3.35 -10.93 -34.87
CA GLY A 736 3.27 -10.71 -36.30
C GLY A 736 4.10 -11.75 -37.04
N MET A 737 3.55 -12.30 -38.11
CA MET A 737 4.21 -13.32 -38.91
C MET A 737 4.81 -12.72 -40.17
N SER A 738 5.85 -13.37 -40.70
CA SER A 738 6.52 -12.91 -41.93
C SER A 738 5.62 -12.95 -43.17
N ASP A 739 4.55 -13.75 -43.15
CA ASP A 739 3.55 -13.85 -44.21
C ASP A 739 2.43 -12.78 -44.12
N GLY A 740 2.53 -11.86 -43.16
CA GLY A 740 1.53 -10.81 -42.93
C GLY A 740 0.33 -11.25 -42.08
N SER A 741 0.28 -12.51 -41.62
CA SER A 741 -0.69 -12.96 -40.62
C SER A 741 -0.27 -12.54 -39.21
N SER A 742 -1.18 -12.56 -38.24
CA SER A 742 -0.84 -12.45 -36.83
C SER A 742 -1.48 -13.55 -36.00
N GLN A 743 -0.74 -14.02 -35.00
CA GLN A 743 -1.23 -14.97 -34.00
C GLN A 743 -1.69 -14.17 -32.78
N ILE A 744 -2.90 -14.46 -32.31
CA ILE A 744 -3.53 -13.76 -31.19
C ILE A 744 -3.75 -14.77 -30.07
N LEU A 745 -3.27 -14.42 -28.88
CA LEU A 745 -3.42 -15.20 -27.67
C LEU A 745 -4.19 -14.40 -26.63
N ALA A 746 -5.12 -15.03 -25.94
CA ALA A 746 -5.87 -14.39 -24.87
C ALA A 746 -6.23 -15.39 -23.77
N ILE A 747 -6.29 -14.91 -22.53
CA ILE A 747 -6.90 -15.66 -21.43
C ILE A 747 -8.35 -15.22 -21.36
N GLY A 748 -9.28 -16.15 -21.61
CA GLY A 748 -10.70 -15.89 -21.47
C GLY A 748 -11.07 -15.62 -20.02
N LEU A 749 -12.25 -15.06 -19.78
CA LEU A 749 -12.71 -14.86 -18.39
C LEU A 749 -12.91 -16.18 -17.61
N ASP A 750 -12.94 -17.31 -18.30
CA ASP A 750 -12.92 -18.66 -17.71
C ASP A 750 -11.52 -19.10 -17.24
N GLY A 751 -10.50 -18.26 -17.38
CA GLY A 751 -9.10 -18.56 -17.04
C GLY A 751 -8.40 -19.49 -18.03
N LEU A 752 -9.04 -19.81 -19.18
CA LEU A 752 -8.48 -20.69 -20.19
C LEU A 752 -7.74 -19.91 -21.27
N VAL A 753 -6.71 -20.53 -21.84
CA VAL A 753 -5.91 -19.95 -22.91
C VAL A 753 -6.57 -20.23 -24.26
N TYR A 754 -6.83 -19.17 -25.00
CA TYR A 754 -7.41 -19.18 -26.34
C TYR A 754 -6.45 -18.61 -27.36
N HIS A 755 -6.49 -19.19 -28.55
CA HIS A 755 -5.66 -18.82 -29.68
C HIS A 755 -6.49 -18.64 -30.95
N GLN A 756 -6.16 -17.63 -31.75
CA GLN A 756 -6.69 -17.47 -33.11
C GLN A 756 -5.67 -16.84 -34.05
N ILE A 757 -5.94 -16.92 -35.35
CA ILE A 757 -5.11 -16.31 -36.41
C ILE A 757 -5.92 -15.22 -37.09
N ARG A 758 -5.27 -14.07 -37.33
CA ARG A 758 -5.70 -13.09 -38.32
C ARG A 758 -4.90 -13.33 -39.60
N TYR A 759 -5.57 -13.61 -40.70
CA TYR A 759 -4.93 -13.73 -42.01
C TYR A 759 -4.59 -12.35 -42.61
N PRO A 760 -3.68 -12.29 -43.60
CA PRO A 760 -3.30 -11.02 -44.25
C PRO A 760 -4.49 -10.28 -44.87
N ASP A 761 -5.49 -11.04 -45.36
CA ASP A 761 -6.75 -10.51 -45.91
C ASP A 761 -7.71 -9.94 -44.86
N GLY A 762 -7.35 -10.01 -43.58
CA GLY A 762 -8.13 -9.52 -42.45
C GLY A 762 -9.14 -10.51 -41.88
N ARG A 763 -9.29 -11.71 -42.46
CA ARG A 763 -10.16 -12.76 -41.93
C ARG A 763 -9.56 -13.36 -40.65
N PHE A 764 -10.42 -13.65 -39.66
CA PHE A 764 -10.04 -14.36 -38.45
C PHE A 764 -10.46 -15.84 -38.50
N THR A 765 -9.69 -16.72 -37.87
CA THR A 765 -10.06 -18.14 -37.71
C THR A 765 -11.15 -18.37 -36.67
N GLY A 766 -11.38 -17.40 -35.79
CA GLY A 766 -12.08 -17.56 -34.51
C GLY A 766 -11.18 -18.22 -33.45
N PHE A 767 -11.51 -17.94 -32.19
CA PHE A 767 -10.79 -18.50 -31.04
C PHE A 767 -10.97 -20.01 -30.93
N ARG A 768 -9.89 -20.67 -30.52
CA ARG A 768 -9.85 -22.09 -30.14
C ARG A 768 -9.09 -22.24 -28.84
N GLN A 769 -9.50 -23.19 -28.02
CA GLN A 769 -8.79 -23.49 -26.77
C GLN A 769 -7.43 -24.13 -27.09
N VAL A 770 -6.39 -23.70 -26.38
CA VAL A 770 -5.06 -24.32 -26.44
C VAL A 770 -5.07 -25.55 -25.53
N GLN A 771 -4.55 -26.68 -26.01
CA GLN A 771 -4.45 -27.92 -25.23
C GLN A 771 -3.64 -27.69 -23.93
N GLY A 772 -4.00 -28.34 -22.81
CA GLY A 772 -3.32 -28.17 -21.52
C GLY A 772 -2.23 -29.21 -21.24
N ILE A 773 -1.44 -28.99 -20.19
CA ILE A 773 -0.31 -29.85 -19.78
C ILE A 773 -0.74 -31.30 -19.48
N LYS A 774 -1.91 -31.48 -18.86
CA LYS A 774 -2.49 -32.79 -18.48
C LYS A 774 -4.00 -32.87 -18.73
N GLY A 775 -4.53 -31.99 -19.57
CA GLY A 775 -5.96 -31.82 -19.76
C GLY A 775 -6.31 -31.25 -21.14
N PRO A 776 -7.59 -31.21 -21.49
CA PRO A 776 -8.04 -30.78 -22.80
C PRO A 776 -7.76 -29.29 -23.07
N THR A 777 -7.55 -28.49 -22.02
CA THR A 777 -7.40 -27.03 -22.11
C THR A 777 -6.34 -26.51 -21.15
N MET A 778 -5.53 -25.55 -21.59
CA MET A 778 -4.58 -24.84 -20.74
C MET A 778 -5.31 -23.77 -19.92
N ALA A 779 -5.06 -23.74 -18.61
CA ALA A 779 -5.47 -22.68 -17.72
C ALA A 779 -4.25 -21.89 -17.23
N ALA A 780 -4.32 -20.57 -17.26
CA ALA A 780 -3.19 -19.70 -16.95
C ALA A 780 -3.63 -18.41 -16.27
N SER A 781 -2.72 -17.82 -15.49
CA SER A 781 -2.87 -16.47 -14.91
C SER A 781 -2.21 -15.40 -15.77
N SER A 782 -1.17 -15.78 -16.51
CA SER A 782 -0.48 -14.88 -17.43
C SER A 782 -0.07 -15.65 -18.68
N VAL A 783 -0.07 -14.96 -19.81
CA VAL A 783 0.37 -15.51 -21.10
C VAL A 783 1.10 -14.46 -21.90
N ASP A 784 2.03 -14.92 -22.73
CA ASP A 784 2.65 -14.11 -23.77
C ASP A 784 3.08 -14.96 -24.97
N ILE A 785 3.23 -14.34 -26.15
CA ILE A 785 3.53 -15.02 -27.42
C ILE A 785 4.61 -14.28 -28.21
N ALA A 786 5.57 -15.01 -28.78
CA ALA A 786 6.64 -14.44 -29.60
C ALA A 786 7.04 -15.37 -30.75
N LEU A 787 7.70 -14.82 -31.77
CA LEU A 787 8.24 -15.60 -32.90
C LEU A 787 9.30 -16.59 -32.40
N ASP A 788 9.20 -17.84 -32.88
CA ASP A 788 10.23 -18.85 -32.66
C ASP A 788 11.23 -18.84 -33.82
N THR A 789 12.37 -18.18 -33.60
CA THR A 789 13.43 -17.99 -34.59
C THR A 789 14.30 -19.23 -34.79
N TYR A 790 14.20 -20.25 -33.93
CA TYR A 790 14.99 -21.49 -34.03
C TYR A 790 14.60 -22.31 -35.28
N TYR A 791 13.29 -22.43 -35.55
CA TYR A 791 12.80 -23.28 -36.63
C TYR A 791 12.75 -22.59 -38.01
N ARG A 792 13.08 -21.29 -38.11
CA ARG A 792 13.07 -20.46 -39.34
C ARG A 792 11.77 -20.52 -40.19
N GLN A 793 10.70 -21.11 -39.68
CA GLN A 793 9.45 -21.40 -40.38
C GLN A 793 8.29 -20.94 -39.51
N ASN A 794 7.73 -19.74 -39.73
CA ASN A 794 6.48 -19.19 -39.16
C ASN A 794 5.91 -19.90 -37.89
N SER A 795 6.77 -20.14 -36.90
CA SER A 795 6.46 -20.84 -35.67
C SER A 795 6.47 -19.83 -34.54
N VAL A 796 5.65 -20.09 -33.53
CA VAL A 796 5.51 -19.19 -32.39
C VAL A 796 5.67 -19.97 -31.11
N ARG A 797 6.28 -19.30 -30.14
CA ARG A 797 6.38 -19.80 -28.77
C ARG A 797 5.38 -19.07 -27.91
N VAL A 798 4.65 -19.82 -27.12
CA VAL A 798 3.74 -19.33 -26.08
C VAL A 798 4.37 -19.63 -24.73
N ALA A 799 4.37 -18.66 -23.84
CA ALA A 799 4.68 -18.86 -22.43
C ALA A 799 3.43 -18.57 -21.59
N ALA A 800 3.27 -19.30 -20.49
CA ALA A 800 2.14 -19.17 -19.60
C ALA A 800 2.54 -19.43 -18.14
N VAL A 801 1.94 -18.70 -17.21
CA VAL A 801 2.00 -19.05 -15.78
C VAL A 801 0.79 -19.93 -15.48
N GLY A 802 1.06 -21.20 -15.20
CA GLY A 802 0.02 -22.20 -14.90
C GLY A 802 -0.63 -21.95 -13.53
N GLN A 803 -1.76 -22.60 -13.28
CA GLN A 803 -2.44 -22.56 -11.97
C GLN A 803 -1.59 -23.12 -10.82
N ASP A 804 -0.56 -23.91 -11.14
CA ASP A 804 0.44 -24.40 -10.20
C ASP A 804 1.51 -23.35 -9.85
N GLY A 805 1.43 -22.16 -10.44
CA GLY A 805 2.40 -21.09 -10.31
C GLY A 805 3.70 -21.34 -11.07
N ASN A 806 3.80 -22.41 -11.87
CA ASN A 806 4.98 -22.67 -12.67
C ASN A 806 4.90 -21.95 -14.02
N VAL A 807 6.06 -21.60 -14.56
CA VAL A 807 6.16 -21.08 -15.93
C VAL A 807 6.24 -22.27 -16.89
N TRP A 808 5.31 -22.31 -17.83
CA TRP A 808 5.21 -23.32 -18.87
C TRP A 808 5.40 -22.66 -20.23
N TYR A 809 5.91 -23.41 -21.20
CA TYR A 809 5.99 -22.97 -22.58
C TYR A 809 5.59 -24.06 -23.56
N VAL A 810 5.10 -23.65 -24.72
CA VAL A 810 4.73 -24.53 -25.81
C VAL A 810 5.06 -23.85 -27.14
N THR A 811 5.39 -24.64 -28.16
CA THR A 811 5.63 -24.14 -29.52
C THR A 811 4.49 -24.59 -30.43
N ARG A 812 3.95 -23.65 -31.20
CA ARG A 812 3.10 -23.92 -32.35
C ARG A 812 3.97 -23.88 -33.61
N MET A 813 4.01 -24.99 -34.32
CA MET A 813 4.79 -25.15 -35.55
C MET A 813 4.12 -24.45 -36.73
N ALA A 814 4.87 -24.24 -37.83
CA ALA A 814 4.36 -23.63 -39.05
C ALA A 814 3.17 -24.38 -39.67
N ASP A 815 3.17 -25.71 -39.57
CA ASP A 815 2.07 -26.58 -40.03
C ASP A 815 0.80 -26.47 -39.16
N GLY A 816 0.88 -25.73 -38.06
CA GLY A 816 -0.18 -25.47 -37.11
C GLY A 816 -0.36 -26.51 -36.01
N SER A 817 0.49 -27.53 -35.96
CA SER A 817 0.58 -28.44 -34.83
C SER A 817 1.18 -27.75 -33.59
N TRP A 818 0.81 -28.25 -32.41
CA TRP A 818 1.36 -27.79 -31.13
C TRP A 818 2.19 -28.92 -30.53
N ASN A 819 3.35 -28.56 -29.98
CA ASN A 819 4.12 -29.48 -29.14
C ASN A 819 3.43 -29.67 -27.77
N ASP A 820 3.94 -30.61 -26.97
CA ASP A 820 3.56 -30.71 -25.56
C ASP A 820 4.13 -29.53 -24.77
N TRP A 821 3.38 -29.11 -23.73
CA TRP A 821 3.85 -28.12 -22.79
C TRP A 821 5.07 -28.62 -22.03
N GLN A 822 6.06 -27.75 -21.89
CA GLN A 822 7.28 -28.01 -21.15
C GLN A 822 7.40 -26.99 -20.02
N GLN A 823 7.86 -27.43 -18.86
CA GLN A 823 8.13 -26.53 -17.74
C GLN A 823 9.44 -25.80 -17.99
N ALA A 824 9.46 -24.49 -17.78
CA ALA A 824 10.70 -23.71 -17.81
C ALA A 824 11.56 -24.03 -16.58
N THR A 825 12.86 -24.28 -16.75
CA THR A 825 13.80 -24.45 -15.64
C THR A 825 14.25 -23.08 -15.14
N THR A 826 13.67 -22.61 -14.04
CA THR A 826 14.12 -21.39 -13.33
C THR A 826 15.21 -21.74 -12.30
N SER A 827 16.06 -20.76 -11.95
CA SER A 827 17.11 -20.96 -10.94
C SER A 827 16.54 -21.14 -9.52
N THR A 828 15.25 -20.84 -9.36
CA THR A 828 14.47 -21.04 -8.15
C THR A 828 13.33 -22.00 -8.44
N SER A 829 13.33 -23.17 -7.82
CA SER A 829 12.26 -24.19 -7.89
C SER A 829 10.95 -23.77 -7.17
N LYS A 830 10.71 -22.46 -7.03
CA LYS A 830 9.56 -21.93 -6.28
C LYS A 830 8.48 -21.50 -7.25
N GLY A 831 7.24 -21.94 -6.99
CA GLY A 831 6.07 -21.49 -7.74
C GLY A 831 5.87 -19.98 -7.56
N PHE A 832 5.56 -19.30 -8.67
CA PHE A 832 5.21 -17.89 -8.74
C PHE A 832 3.72 -17.75 -9.11
N PRO A 833 2.77 -18.06 -8.19
CA PRO A 833 1.35 -18.07 -8.49
C PRO A 833 0.80 -16.72 -9.00
N TYR A 834 1.51 -15.61 -8.78
CA TYR A 834 1.09 -14.25 -9.14
C TYR A 834 2.03 -13.56 -10.15
N ALA A 835 2.91 -14.31 -10.84
CA ALA A 835 3.81 -13.73 -11.83
C ALA A 835 3.10 -13.36 -13.14
N ARG A 836 3.50 -12.24 -13.74
CA ARG A 836 3.28 -11.99 -15.17
C ARG A 836 4.43 -12.59 -15.98
N VAL A 837 4.16 -13.21 -17.12
CA VAL A 837 5.19 -13.64 -18.07
C VAL A 837 5.22 -12.71 -19.28
N VAL A 838 6.42 -12.39 -19.75
CA VAL A 838 6.68 -11.67 -21.01
C VAL A 838 7.83 -12.38 -21.72
N ILE A 839 7.77 -12.58 -23.04
CA ILE A 839 8.77 -13.26 -23.86
C ILE A 839 9.16 -12.43 -25.10
N THR A 840 10.39 -12.62 -25.58
CA THR A 840 10.89 -12.00 -26.83
C THR A 840 11.32 -13.06 -27.84
N PRO A 841 11.35 -12.76 -29.15
CA PRO A 841 11.96 -13.64 -30.13
C PRO A 841 13.41 -14.01 -29.76
N GLY A 842 13.81 -15.25 -30.06
CA GLY A 842 15.18 -15.73 -29.86
C GLY A 842 16.18 -15.06 -30.81
N ASP A 843 17.48 -15.16 -30.51
CA ASP A 843 18.53 -14.74 -31.45
C ASP A 843 18.59 -15.63 -32.71
N ALA A 844 19.43 -15.28 -33.69
CA ALA A 844 19.57 -16.02 -34.96
C ALA A 844 20.04 -17.49 -34.80
N TRP A 845 20.40 -17.89 -33.58
CA TRP A 845 20.80 -19.24 -33.19
C TRP A 845 19.71 -19.94 -32.35
N GLY A 846 18.57 -19.29 -32.14
CA GLY A 846 17.35 -19.80 -31.52
C GLY A 846 17.44 -20.11 -30.02
N ASN A 847 18.39 -19.50 -29.30
CA ASN A 847 18.76 -19.95 -27.96
C ASN A 847 18.28 -19.07 -26.80
N LYS A 848 17.53 -17.98 -27.02
CA LYS A 848 17.47 -16.89 -26.01
C LYS A 848 16.14 -16.15 -25.91
N TYR A 849 15.19 -16.71 -25.16
CA TYR A 849 13.96 -15.99 -24.75
C TYR A 849 14.21 -15.29 -23.41
N VAL A 850 13.71 -14.07 -23.26
CA VAL A 850 13.74 -13.35 -21.98
C VAL A 850 12.38 -13.54 -21.32
N ALA A 851 12.31 -14.29 -20.23
CA ALA A 851 11.12 -14.33 -19.39
C ALA A 851 11.26 -13.27 -18.29
N LEU A 852 10.38 -12.27 -18.28
CA LEU A 852 10.25 -11.37 -17.13
C LEU A 852 9.14 -11.91 -16.25
N SER A 853 9.43 -12.05 -14.95
CA SER A 853 8.44 -12.29 -13.91
C SER A 853 8.30 -10.99 -13.11
N THR A 854 7.16 -10.29 -13.26
CA THR A 854 6.83 -9.15 -12.39
C THR A 854 5.93 -9.63 -11.26
N LEU A 855 6.32 -9.30 -10.02
CA LEU A 855 5.45 -9.29 -8.84
C LEU A 855 5.38 -7.85 -8.35
#